data_AF-A0A875RQ55-F1
#
_entry.id   AF-A0A875RQ55-F1
#
_cell.length_a   1.000
_cell.length_b   1.000
_cell.length_c   1.000
_cell.angle_alpha   90.00
_cell.angle_beta   90.00
_cell.angle_gamma   90.00
#
_symmetry.space_group_name_H-M   'P 1'
#
loop_
_entity.id
_entity.type
_entity.pdbx_description
1 polymer ?
#
loop_
_entity_poly.entity_id
_entity_poly.type
_entity_poly.pdbx_seq_one_letter_code
_entity_poly.pdbx_strand_id
1 'polypeptide(L)'
;MLSRISQLSKNLTDEISRFNDEVSSARVTKQQQDGTVQSLDPERAAKIMSIETPDPATITKPSEIDQEDNNKGDNVTENINGNENISGKEAEAANFVKPERESSVSSAESEKPSNGSNSRHAGVHGVQKLYVSGTKVKFSELPNEIVPLLLKFSKYERLYPQLYQAYKVEKEKSVIIKGFETVLKETTPCTGISEMEVFKEYLEGLSKKADILSQQLREKANSASSLKKEKDSLLKTVNEVRNENKDFKDQLNSAREEIKGIEKTKETLDIVQKDNERLEKEIRKLKQEKEIQKSQEDKYNDDEPANAKKTEIVLSENSTLETNNESLELIIADLKKQVSANQEEIENLRDMLRDVGDELVESQKKVKRLENGVGEYQLEEKIDANNAELEILRIQNAEALKDYEQTKRSLTKKYQSCLNENDKLRKQLDDAEKEKEKLDRKINDLQEESQKFQREANQSNTFKENGEKNIALVKAKEKEIGDKANRIEILQEEKDKLNEALVDLRVQVKQLEYETKISVDSKEKIANQLKSAKSHQNEMELRMNKVAAENNKLVKKIEELQDKYSEAKDYKTTNDTEVDSLKRRIEEALMRSKEYESRIDVLEEELSQSRSMLQERTREAGTMRKLVMDTEQNRNTKIQELEAKLDAALEEKDTTESTSTITVRESQKLIEELRLKLRTLNSDCDRLKKDNANLEASLKSSQTKPKQATDVPTSLTAFGNDRDDDYTQKMTDALRASLKENEQRLRKFEEINKVLQRSSNDNAQKLVRMNKKYKLLTQQYKILRSSAASGEKVSSYSASPGDTDMSSGRRESIASSIEAPTVPTGTQHGDKDKEKSTYIKNVLFGFLEHRDQREMLLPVMKALLGLDDEDEKKFMELLK
;
A
#
# COMPACT_ATOMS: atom_id res chain seq x y z
N MET A 1 56.61 63.97 -31.54
CA MET A 1 55.30 63.46 -32.02
C MET A 1 55.44 62.59 -33.27
N LEU A 2 56.15 63.03 -34.33
CA LEU A 2 56.27 62.35 -35.63
C LEU A 2 56.47 60.82 -35.59
N SER A 3 57.29 60.28 -34.67
CA SER A 3 57.49 58.82 -34.53
C SER A 3 56.17 58.05 -34.27
N ARG A 4 55.27 58.57 -33.42
CA ARG A 4 53.96 57.96 -33.17
C ARG A 4 53.04 58.04 -34.39
N ILE A 5 53.14 59.10 -35.20
CA ILE A 5 52.40 59.23 -36.46
C ILE A 5 52.90 58.20 -37.47
N SER A 6 54.21 57.96 -37.55
CA SER A 6 54.79 56.90 -38.38
C SER A 6 54.35 55.50 -37.93
N GLN A 7 54.33 55.22 -36.62
CA GLN A 7 53.78 53.97 -36.08
C GLN A 7 52.30 53.80 -36.43
N LEU A 8 51.48 54.85 -36.28
CA LEU A 8 50.06 54.81 -36.64
C LEU A 8 49.86 54.55 -38.15
N SER A 9 50.68 55.17 -39.01
CA SER A 9 50.63 54.93 -40.47
C SER A 9 51.03 53.50 -40.87
N LYS A 10 51.93 52.86 -40.12
CA LYS A 10 52.30 51.46 -40.34
C LYS A 10 51.16 50.52 -39.91
N ASN A 11 50.64 50.68 -38.70
CA ASN A 11 49.49 49.89 -38.23
C ASN A 11 48.31 50.00 -39.20
N LEU A 12 47.98 51.19 -39.69
CA LEU A 12 46.90 51.39 -40.66
C LEU A 12 47.20 50.68 -42.00
N THR A 13 48.46 50.65 -42.44
CA THR A 13 48.86 49.94 -43.67
C THR A 13 48.78 48.43 -43.50
N ASP A 14 49.17 47.91 -42.33
CA ASP A 14 49.09 46.48 -41.99
C ASP A 14 47.63 46.03 -41.82
N GLU A 15 46.76 46.86 -41.25
CA GLU A 15 45.31 46.63 -41.16
C GLU A 15 44.63 46.64 -42.53
N ILE A 16 44.94 47.62 -43.40
CA ILE A 16 44.44 47.67 -44.78
C ILE A 16 44.90 46.45 -45.58
N SER A 17 46.15 46.00 -45.38
CA SER A 17 46.69 44.81 -46.05
C SER A 17 45.93 43.56 -45.63
N ARG A 18 45.72 43.35 -44.32
CA ARG A 18 44.90 42.23 -43.79
C ARG A 18 43.47 42.25 -44.32
N PHE A 19 42.83 43.41 -44.36
CA PHE A 19 41.46 43.54 -44.87
C PHE A 19 41.38 43.19 -46.38
N ASN A 20 42.42 43.52 -47.14
CA ASN A 20 42.52 43.18 -48.56
C ASN A 20 42.79 41.69 -48.80
N ASP A 21 43.59 41.03 -47.95
CA ASP A 21 43.79 39.58 -47.96
C ASP A 21 42.51 38.81 -47.56
N GLU A 22 41.76 39.33 -46.58
CA GLU A 22 40.49 38.74 -46.11
C GLU A 22 39.38 38.86 -47.17
N VAL A 23 39.27 40.03 -47.82
CA VAL A 23 38.38 40.23 -48.99
C VAL A 23 38.80 39.40 -50.20
N SER A 24 40.11 39.16 -50.41
CA SER A 24 40.59 38.27 -51.46
C SER A 24 40.26 36.80 -51.16
N SER A 25 40.41 36.38 -49.91
CA SER A 25 40.09 35.02 -49.42
C SER A 25 38.58 34.71 -49.56
N ALA A 26 37.73 35.67 -49.23
CA ALA A 26 36.27 35.54 -49.34
C ALA A 26 35.74 35.45 -50.79
N ARG A 27 36.57 35.75 -51.80
CA ARG A 27 36.15 35.84 -53.21
C ARG A 27 36.39 34.57 -54.04
N VAL A 28 37.14 33.60 -53.51
CA VAL A 28 37.52 32.36 -54.23
C VAL A 28 36.49 31.23 -54.05
N THR A 29 35.75 31.21 -52.95
CA THR A 29 34.86 30.09 -52.56
C THR A 29 33.40 30.19 -53.03
N LYS A 30 33.08 31.05 -54.02
CA LYS A 30 31.68 31.28 -54.43
C LYS A 30 31.44 31.59 -55.91
N GLN A 31 32.17 30.93 -56.83
CA GLN A 31 31.93 31.08 -58.27
C GLN A 31 32.23 29.82 -59.12
N GLN A 32 31.48 28.74 -58.86
CA GLN A 32 31.32 27.50 -59.66
C GLN A 32 30.33 26.59 -58.91
N GLN A 33 29.31 25.96 -59.49
CA GLN A 33 28.73 26.00 -60.84
C GLN A 33 27.19 26.00 -60.70
N ASP A 34 26.47 26.44 -61.73
CA ASP A 34 25.03 26.19 -61.89
C ASP A 34 24.72 25.85 -63.35
N GLY A 35 23.82 24.89 -63.56
CA GLY A 35 23.25 24.50 -64.86
C GLY A 35 24.18 23.91 -65.94
N THR A 36 24.28 22.57 -66.03
CA THR A 36 24.03 21.83 -67.29
C THR A 36 23.81 20.33 -67.06
N VAL A 37 23.15 19.66 -68.01
CA VAL A 37 22.61 18.29 -67.88
C VAL A 37 23.42 17.30 -68.72
N GLN A 38 23.80 16.14 -68.17
CA GLN A 38 23.65 14.80 -68.83
C GLN A 38 24.13 13.60 -67.97
N SER A 39 23.64 12.41 -68.37
CA SER A 39 24.04 11.04 -67.96
C SER A 39 24.13 10.69 -66.47
N LEU A 40 23.16 9.91 -66.00
CA LEU A 40 23.27 9.10 -64.77
C LEU A 40 24.04 7.81 -65.05
N ASP A 41 24.79 7.34 -64.05
CA ASP A 41 25.63 6.14 -64.10
C ASP A 41 24.81 4.85 -63.80
N PRO A 42 24.62 3.94 -64.77
CA PRO A 42 23.55 2.93 -64.69
C PRO A 42 23.80 1.80 -63.67
N GLU A 43 25.04 1.48 -63.30
CA GLU A 43 25.33 0.34 -62.42
C GLU A 43 24.85 0.52 -60.98
N ARG A 44 24.82 1.76 -60.47
CA ARG A 44 24.36 2.03 -59.09
C ARG A 44 22.85 1.93 -58.91
N ALA A 45 22.07 2.19 -59.96
CA ALA A 45 20.61 2.05 -59.90
C ALA A 45 20.18 0.57 -59.90
N ALA A 46 20.81 -0.25 -60.74
CA ALA A 46 20.50 -1.67 -60.85
C ALA A 46 20.71 -2.45 -59.52
N LYS A 47 21.74 -2.08 -58.75
CA LYS A 47 22.14 -2.80 -57.52
C LYS A 47 21.31 -2.47 -56.27
N ILE A 48 20.40 -1.50 -56.35
CA ILE A 48 19.48 -1.13 -55.26
C ILE A 48 18.06 -1.67 -55.54
N MET A 49 17.72 -1.90 -56.82
CA MET A 49 16.45 -2.48 -57.26
C MET A 49 16.37 -4.02 -57.10
N SER A 50 17.44 -4.68 -56.64
CA SER A 50 17.58 -6.15 -56.61
C SER A 50 17.61 -6.73 -55.18
N ILE A 51 16.87 -6.11 -54.24
CA ILE A 51 16.73 -6.59 -52.86
C ILE A 51 15.24 -6.78 -52.58
N GLU A 52 14.75 -8.00 -52.83
CA GLU A 52 13.37 -8.38 -52.53
C GLU A 52 13.22 -8.70 -51.03
N THR A 53 12.16 -8.19 -50.41
CA THR A 53 11.86 -8.40 -48.97
C THR A 53 11.14 -9.74 -48.75
N PRO A 54 11.54 -10.56 -47.76
CA PRO A 54 10.85 -11.82 -47.45
C PRO A 54 9.38 -11.65 -47.05
N ASP A 55 8.55 -12.60 -47.48
CA ASP A 55 7.11 -12.67 -47.22
C ASP A 55 6.82 -13.04 -45.72
N PRO A 56 5.86 -12.41 -45.03
CA PRO A 56 5.75 -12.48 -43.56
C PRO A 56 5.20 -13.80 -42.99
N ALA A 57 5.05 -14.85 -43.81
CA ALA A 57 4.48 -16.14 -43.42
C ALA A 57 5.42 -17.02 -42.54
N THR A 58 6.70 -16.69 -42.42
CA THR A 58 7.71 -17.52 -41.73
C THR A 58 8.05 -17.09 -40.30
N ILE A 59 7.33 -16.13 -39.70
CA ILE A 59 7.58 -15.67 -38.33
C ILE A 59 6.79 -16.54 -37.33
N THR A 60 7.41 -17.65 -36.91
CA THR A 60 6.87 -18.53 -35.86
C THR A 60 7.20 -17.98 -34.46
N LYS A 61 6.24 -18.06 -33.52
CA LYS A 61 6.43 -17.64 -32.13
C LYS A 61 7.32 -18.63 -31.37
N PRO A 62 8.30 -18.17 -30.56
CA PRO A 62 8.88 -18.97 -29.49
C PRO A 62 7.86 -19.16 -28.34
N SER A 63 7.84 -20.36 -27.77
CA SER A 63 7.19 -20.66 -26.48
C SER A 63 8.24 -20.77 -25.37
N GLU A 64 7.79 -20.74 -24.12
CA GLU A 64 8.64 -20.87 -22.93
C GLU A 64 9.26 -22.28 -22.81
N ILE A 65 10.42 -22.38 -22.14
CA ILE A 65 10.60 -23.14 -20.88
C ILE A 65 12.06 -22.96 -20.37
N ASP A 66 12.13 -22.39 -19.17
CA ASP A 66 13.07 -22.56 -18.04
C ASP A 66 14.57 -22.95 -18.16
N GLN A 67 15.35 -22.13 -17.43
CA GLN A 67 16.32 -22.49 -16.36
C GLN A 67 17.82 -22.76 -16.62
N GLU A 68 18.58 -22.24 -15.64
CA GLU A 68 19.90 -22.63 -15.11
C GLU A 68 21.21 -22.40 -15.93
N ASP A 69 21.77 -21.22 -15.68
CA ASP A 69 22.97 -21.02 -14.82
C ASP A 69 24.40 -20.83 -15.41
N ASN A 70 25.10 -19.89 -14.74
CA ASN A 70 26.56 -19.77 -14.55
C ASN A 70 27.56 -19.50 -15.72
N ASN A 71 27.80 -18.19 -15.92
CA ASN A 71 29.08 -17.51 -15.61
C ASN A 71 30.29 -17.55 -16.60
N LYS A 72 31.02 -16.41 -16.62
CA LYS A 72 32.35 -16.14 -17.22
C LYS A 72 32.52 -16.16 -18.75
N GLY A 73 32.90 -14.99 -19.29
CA GLY A 73 34.29 -14.81 -19.69
C GLY A 73 34.62 -14.79 -21.20
N ASP A 74 34.79 -13.56 -21.71
CA ASP A 74 35.87 -13.13 -22.60
C ASP A 74 36.33 -13.96 -23.83
N ASN A 75 36.32 -13.24 -24.96
CA ASN A 75 37.37 -13.18 -25.98
C ASN A 75 37.45 -14.22 -27.14
N VAL A 76 37.34 -13.66 -28.35
CA VAL A 76 38.36 -13.73 -29.43
C VAL A 76 38.28 -14.86 -30.48
N THR A 77 37.80 -14.43 -31.66
CA THR A 77 38.22 -14.76 -33.05
C THR A 77 37.98 -16.14 -33.68
N GLU A 78 37.57 -16.03 -34.96
CA GLU A 78 38.03 -16.81 -36.12
C GLU A 78 37.68 -18.32 -36.19
N ASN A 79 36.81 -18.75 -37.12
CA ASN A 79 36.99 -18.81 -38.59
C ASN A 79 37.78 -20.05 -39.03
N ILE A 80 37.13 -20.94 -39.76
CA ILE A 80 37.63 -21.54 -41.01
C ILE A 80 36.48 -22.25 -41.73
N ASN A 81 36.35 -22.06 -43.04
CA ASN A 81 35.41 -22.78 -43.89
C ASN A 81 35.93 -24.20 -44.20
N GLY A 82 35.05 -25.20 -44.17
CA GLY A 82 35.26 -26.51 -44.78
C GLY A 82 33.99 -26.92 -45.54
N ASN A 83 34.05 -27.03 -46.87
CA ASN A 83 32.87 -27.03 -47.73
C ASN A 83 32.89 -28.15 -48.78
N GLU A 84 32.27 -29.29 -48.45
CA GLU A 84 31.83 -30.35 -49.36
C GLU A 84 30.44 -30.79 -48.86
N ASN A 85 29.29 -30.62 -49.51
CA ASN A 85 28.89 -30.51 -50.93
C ASN A 85 28.97 -31.83 -51.72
N ILE A 86 27.81 -32.48 -51.97
CA ILE A 86 27.35 -32.96 -53.30
C ILE A 86 26.03 -33.77 -53.22
N SER A 87 25.00 -33.34 -53.97
CA SER A 87 23.78 -34.07 -54.40
C SER A 87 22.81 -34.62 -53.33
N GLY A 88 21.50 -34.79 -53.60
CA GLY A 88 20.68 -34.49 -54.78
C GLY A 88 19.22 -34.19 -54.34
N LYS A 89 18.44 -33.37 -55.06
CA LYS A 89 17.73 -33.69 -56.32
C LYS A 89 16.74 -34.89 -56.16
N GLU A 90 15.46 -34.80 -56.52
CA GLU A 90 14.71 -33.69 -57.15
C GLU A 90 13.19 -33.95 -57.13
N ALA A 91 12.38 -32.86 -57.12
CA ALA A 91 11.03 -32.76 -57.72
C ALA A 91 9.91 -33.72 -57.19
N GLU A 92 8.61 -33.57 -57.51
CA GLU A 92 7.89 -32.53 -58.26
C GLU A 92 6.41 -32.36 -57.78
N ALA A 93 5.74 -31.38 -58.38
CA ALA A 93 4.31 -31.00 -58.42
C ALA A 93 3.19 -32.08 -58.25
N ALA A 94 1.90 -31.74 -58.08
CA ALA A 94 1.16 -30.57 -57.55
C ALA A 94 -0.37 -30.82 -57.66
N ASN A 95 -1.20 -30.11 -56.86
CA ASN A 95 -2.62 -29.77 -57.11
C ASN A 95 -3.68 -30.89 -57.27
N PHE A 96 -5.00 -30.68 -57.05
CA PHE A 96 -5.74 -29.83 -56.07
C PHE A 96 -7.23 -30.29 -56.04
N VAL A 97 -7.98 -29.98 -54.97
CA VAL A 97 -9.48 -30.07 -54.83
C VAL A 97 -10.15 -31.47 -54.71
N LYS A 98 -10.64 -31.77 -53.48
CA LYS A 98 -12.02 -32.16 -53.03
C LYS A 98 -13.02 -32.87 -54.01
N PRO A 99 -13.95 -33.74 -53.51
CA PRO A 99 -14.79 -33.44 -52.32
C PRO A 99 -15.12 -34.60 -51.34
N GLU A 100 -15.64 -34.21 -50.15
CA GLU A 100 -16.64 -34.87 -49.26
C GLU A 100 -16.53 -36.37 -48.84
N ARG A 101 -17.20 -36.87 -47.79
CA ARG A 101 -17.65 -36.33 -46.46
C ARG A 101 -18.37 -37.48 -45.70
N GLU A 102 -17.89 -37.88 -44.51
CA GLU A 102 -18.65 -38.77 -43.61
C GLU A 102 -18.66 -38.28 -42.14
N SER A 103 -19.82 -38.39 -41.52
CA SER A 103 -20.09 -38.38 -40.06
C SER A 103 -20.44 -39.84 -39.65
N SER A 104 -20.84 -40.26 -38.44
CA SER A 104 -21.46 -39.63 -37.25
C SER A 104 -21.23 -40.59 -36.04
N VAL A 105 -21.05 -40.19 -34.77
CA VAL A 105 -21.99 -39.64 -33.75
C VAL A 105 -22.96 -40.67 -33.08
N SER A 106 -22.98 -40.64 -31.73
CA SER A 106 -24.00 -41.05 -30.73
C SER A 106 -24.50 -42.51 -30.55
N SER A 107 -24.17 -43.08 -29.38
CA SER A 107 -25.05 -43.37 -28.22
C SER A 107 -26.42 -44.09 -28.28
N ALA A 108 -26.67 -44.86 -27.21
CA ALA A 108 -27.94 -45.17 -26.50
C ALA A 108 -28.72 -46.48 -26.80
N GLU A 109 -28.69 -47.37 -25.78
CA GLU A 109 -29.74 -48.26 -25.21
C GLU A 109 -30.74 -49.06 -26.09
N SER A 110 -30.85 -50.39 -25.82
CA SER A 110 -32.10 -51.15 -25.53
C SER A 110 -32.01 -52.68 -25.69
N GLU A 111 -32.59 -53.40 -24.71
CA GLU A 111 -33.27 -54.72 -24.81
C GLU A 111 -32.54 -56.05 -25.20
N LYS A 112 -33.34 -57.13 -25.10
CA LYS A 112 -33.11 -58.59 -25.28
C LYS A 112 -34.11 -59.10 -26.34
N PRO A 113 -34.11 -60.39 -26.78
CA PRO A 113 -33.04 -61.39 -26.95
C PRO A 113 -33.08 -61.99 -28.39
N SER A 114 -32.48 -63.18 -28.59
CA SER A 114 -32.72 -64.11 -29.73
C SER A 114 -32.11 -63.70 -31.10
N ASN A 115 -31.92 -64.58 -32.10
CA ASN A 115 -31.57 -66.02 -32.12
C ASN A 115 -31.13 -66.43 -33.54
N GLY A 116 -30.07 -67.24 -33.64
CA GLY A 116 -29.92 -68.24 -34.72
C GLY A 116 -29.10 -67.88 -35.98
N SER A 117 -28.23 -68.82 -36.36
CA SER A 117 -27.71 -69.10 -37.73
C SER A 117 -26.77 -68.06 -38.41
N ASN A 118 -25.85 -68.44 -39.31
CA ASN A 118 -24.95 -69.61 -39.35
C ASN A 118 -23.86 -69.40 -40.43
N SER A 119 -22.60 -69.81 -40.18
CA SER A 119 -21.72 -70.57 -41.12
C SER A 119 -20.22 -70.24 -41.04
N ARG A 120 -19.48 -71.14 -40.37
CA ARG A 120 -18.21 -71.78 -40.82
C ARG A 120 -17.10 -70.91 -41.45
N HIS A 121 -15.99 -70.73 -40.73
CA HIS A 121 -14.76 -71.54 -40.88
C HIS A 121 -14.02 -71.49 -39.51
N ALA A 122 -13.84 -72.59 -38.77
CA ALA A 122 -12.88 -73.69 -38.99
C ALA A 122 -11.42 -73.30 -38.66
N GLY A 123 -11.00 -73.49 -37.40
CA GLY A 123 -9.68 -73.07 -36.90
C GLY A 123 -9.31 -73.57 -35.48
N VAL A 124 -9.26 -74.91 -35.31
CA VAL A 124 -8.56 -75.66 -34.23
C VAL A 124 -8.50 -75.06 -32.81
N HIS A 125 -9.36 -75.56 -31.89
CA HIS A 125 -8.98 -75.96 -30.52
C HIS A 125 -10.07 -76.83 -29.83
N GLY A 126 -10.53 -77.87 -30.53
CA GLY A 126 -11.70 -78.68 -30.15
C GLY A 126 -11.45 -79.93 -29.28
N VAL A 127 -10.46 -79.95 -28.37
CA VAL A 127 -10.07 -81.18 -27.61
C VAL A 127 -9.85 -80.96 -26.11
N GLN A 128 -10.79 -80.29 -25.42
CA GLN A 128 -10.84 -80.24 -23.95
C GLN A 128 -12.27 -80.36 -23.41
N LYS A 129 -12.82 -81.59 -23.45
CA LYS A 129 -14.07 -81.93 -22.73
C LYS A 129 -14.29 -83.41 -22.39
N LEU A 130 -13.35 -84.29 -22.76
CA LEU A 130 -13.41 -85.73 -22.45
C LEU A 130 -12.66 -86.11 -21.16
N TYR A 131 -11.66 -85.30 -20.77
CA TYR A 131 -10.75 -85.58 -19.66
C TYR A 131 -10.76 -84.45 -18.63
N VAL A 132 -10.56 -84.81 -17.37
CA VAL A 132 -10.38 -83.86 -16.25
C VAL A 132 -9.07 -83.10 -16.41
N SER A 133 -9.13 -81.77 -16.33
CA SER A 133 -7.98 -80.85 -16.44
C SER A 133 -6.77 -81.34 -15.62
N GLY A 134 -5.60 -81.41 -16.25
CA GLY A 134 -4.37 -81.89 -15.62
C GLY A 134 -4.21 -83.41 -15.49
N THR A 135 -5.20 -84.23 -15.90
CA THR A 135 -5.15 -85.69 -15.69
C THR A 135 -5.51 -86.50 -16.96
N LYS A 136 -5.30 -87.83 -16.90
CA LYS A 136 -5.69 -88.79 -17.95
C LYS A 136 -7.05 -89.48 -17.69
N VAL A 137 -7.81 -89.04 -16.68
CA VAL A 137 -9.10 -89.67 -16.29
C VAL A 137 -10.23 -89.10 -17.14
N LYS A 138 -11.10 -89.95 -17.71
CA LYS A 138 -12.25 -89.48 -18.50
C LYS A 138 -13.42 -89.07 -17.60
N PHE A 139 -14.16 -88.04 -17.99
CA PHE A 139 -15.38 -87.64 -17.28
C PHE A 139 -16.44 -88.76 -17.20
N SER A 140 -16.42 -89.73 -18.10
CA SER A 140 -17.31 -90.91 -18.10
C SER A 140 -16.96 -91.98 -17.05
N GLU A 141 -15.80 -91.88 -16.41
CA GLU A 141 -15.29 -92.85 -15.44
C GLU A 141 -15.47 -92.35 -13.97
N LEU A 142 -16.04 -91.16 -13.78
CA LEU A 142 -16.31 -90.54 -12.47
C LEU A 142 -17.82 -90.57 -12.11
N PRO A 143 -18.18 -90.68 -10.82
CA PRO A 143 -19.57 -90.53 -10.36
C PRO A 143 -20.26 -89.26 -10.85
N ASN A 144 -21.54 -89.36 -11.22
CA ASN A 144 -22.34 -88.28 -11.81
C ASN A 144 -22.44 -87.01 -10.93
N GLU A 145 -22.24 -87.12 -9.62
CA GLU A 145 -22.21 -85.99 -8.67
C GLU A 145 -20.90 -85.19 -8.76
N ILE A 146 -19.79 -85.86 -9.08
CA ILE A 146 -18.44 -85.30 -9.08
C ILE A 146 -18.15 -84.55 -10.39
N VAL A 147 -18.65 -85.05 -11.53
CA VAL A 147 -18.52 -84.41 -12.85
C VAL A 147 -18.96 -82.92 -12.87
N PRO A 148 -20.15 -82.52 -12.38
CA PRO A 148 -20.56 -81.12 -12.36
C PRO A 148 -19.77 -80.26 -11.35
N LEU A 149 -19.25 -80.84 -10.26
CA LEU A 149 -18.31 -80.14 -9.37
C LEU A 149 -17.00 -79.85 -10.08
N LEU A 150 -16.41 -80.85 -10.76
CA LEU A 150 -15.17 -80.68 -11.53
C LEU A 150 -15.30 -79.69 -12.70
N LEU A 151 -16.47 -79.65 -13.35
CA LEU A 151 -16.79 -78.63 -14.36
C LEU A 151 -17.00 -77.23 -13.76
N LYS A 152 -17.43 -77.10 -12.50
CA LYS A 152 -17.40 -75.83 -11.76
C LYS A 152 -15.96 -75.45 -11.38
N PHE A 153 -15.16 -76.39 -10.87
CA PHE A 153 -13.76 -76.16 -10.55
C PHE A 153 -12.96 -75.68 -11.77
N SER A 154 -13.06 -76.33 -12.94
CA SER A 154 -12.33 -75.85 -14.13
C SER A 154 -12.88 -74.54 -14.73
N LYS A 155 -14.12 -74.15 -14.40
CA LYS A 155 -14.59 -72.77 -14.63
C LYS A 155 -13.91 -71.78 -13.68
N TYR A 156 -13.85 -72.08 -12.38
CA TYR A 156 -13.15 -71.24 -11.41
C TYR A 156 -11.64 -71.16 -11.68
N GLU A 157 -11.00 -72.26 -12.08
CA GLU A 157 -9.60 -72.33 -12.51
C GLU A 157 -9.27 -71.36 -13.67
N ARG A 158 -10.23 -71.08 -14.56
CA ARG A 158 -10.10 -70.11 -15.66
C ARG A 158 -10.51 -68.69 -15.27
N LEU A 159 -11.55 -68.55 -14.44
CA LEU A 159 -12.08 -67.26 -14.00
C LEU A 159 -11.25 -66.62 -12.88
N TYR A 160 -10.61 -67.41 -12.01
CA TYR A 160 -9.87 -66.90 -10.86
C TYR A 160 -8.60 -66.12 -11.26
N PRO A 161 -7.78 -66.56 -12.24
CA PRO A 161 -6.69 -65.72 -12.75
C PRO A 161 -7.18 -64.40 -13.36
N GLN A 162 -8.29 -64.43 -14.11
CA GLN A 162 -8.89 -63.23 -14.71
C GLN A 162 -9.44 -62.27 -13.64
N LEU A 163 -10.14 -62.80 -12.64
CA LEU A 163 -10.67 -62.03 -11.51
C LEU A 163 -9.54 -61.47 -10.62
N TYR A 164 -8.46 -62.24 -10.41
CA TYR A 164 -7.27 -61.80 -9.69
C TYR A 164 -6.53 -60.69 -10.45
N GLN A 165 -6.39 -60.81 -11.78
CA GLN A 165 -5.78 -59.78 -12.62
C GLN A 165 -6.66 -58.51 -12.68
N ALA A 166 -7.99 -58.66 -12.77
CA ALA A 166 -8.92 -57.55 -12.67
C ALA A 166 -8.85 -56.86 -11.29
N TYR A 167 -8.83 -57.64 -10.19
CA TYR A 167 -8.65 -57.11 -8.83
C TYR A 167 -7.31 -56.40 -8.65
N LYS A 168 -6.22 -56.92 -9.23
CA LYS A 168 -4.91 -56.26 -9.22
C LYS A 168 -4.97 -54.92 -9.93
N VAL A 169 -5.50 -54.87 -11.15
CA VAL A 169 -5.68 -53.63 -11.92
C VAL A 169 -6.59 -52.64 -11.19
N GLU A 170 -7.68 -53.10 -10.58
CA GLU A 170 -8.60 -52.23 -9.83
C GLU A 170 -7.97 -51.69 -8.54
N LYS A 171 -7.09 -52.48 -7.90
CA LYS A 171 -6.29 -52.03 -6.75
C LYS A 171 -5.21 -51.02 -7.16
N GLU A 172 -4.57 -51.21 -8.31
CA GLU A 172 -3.60 -50.27 -8.89
C GLU A 172 -4.30 -48.95 -9.26
N LYS A 173 -5.47 -49.00 -9.93
CA LYS A 173 -6.33 -47.82 -10.12
C LYS A 173 -6.70 -47.15 -8.80
N SER A 174 -7.11 -47.91 -7.77
CA SER A 174 -7.50 -47.35 -6.47
C SER A 174 -6.35 -46.62 -5.77
N VAL A 175 -5.10 -47.03 -5.98
CA VAL A 175 -3.91 -46.29 -5.51
C VAL A 175 -3.72 -44.99 -6.30
N ILE A 176 -3.82 -45.04 -7.64
CA ILE A 176 -3.69 -43.86 -8.51
C ILE A 176 -4.80 -42.82 -8.21
N ILE A 177 -6.05 -43.30 -8.09
CA ILE A 177 -7.23 -42.50 -7.72
C ILE A 177 -7.01 -41.80 -6.37
N LYS A 178 -6.50 -42.50 -5.36
CA LYS A 178 -6.21 -41.89 -4.05
C LYS A 178 -5.09 -40.86 -4.13
N GLY A 179 -4.03 -41.11 -4.91
CA GLY A 179 -2.99 -40.11 -5.16
C GLY A 179 -3.55 -38.84 -5.81
N PHE A 180 -4.41 -39.02 -6.82
CA PHE A 180 -5.10 -37.90 -7.49
C PHE A 180 -6.08 -37.17 -6.57
N GLU A 181 -6.82 -37.88 -5.71
CA GLU A 181 -7.69 -37.26 -4.69
C GLU A 181 -6.92 -36.48 -3.62
N THR A 182 -5.73 -36.94 -3.22
CA THR A 182 -4.85 -36.17 -2.33
C THR A 182 -4.38 -34.88 -3.00
N VAL A 183 -3.87 -34.95 -4.23
CA VAL A 183 -3.42 -33.77 -4.98
C VAL A 183 -4.58 -32.80 -5.27
N LEU A 184 -5.78 -33.31 -5.57
CA LEU A 184 -6.99 -32.48 -5.73
C LEU A 184 -7.29 -31.68 -4.45
N LYS A 185 -7.26 -32.32 -3.28
CA LYS A 185 -7.52 -31.67 -1.98
C LYS A 185 -6.47 -30.64 -1.58
N GLU A 186 -5.23 -30.84 -2.02
CA GLU A 186 -4.12 -29.92 -1.73
C GLU A 186 -4.12 -28.70 -2.68
N THR A 187 -4.56 -28.88 -3.93
CA THR A 187 -4.54 -27.83 -4.97
C THR A 187 -5.88 -27.09 -5.12
N THR A 188 -6.99 -27.70 -4.70
CA THR A 188 -8.36 -27.31 -5.07
C THR A 188 -9.31 -27.54 -3.88
N PRO A 189 -10.34 -26.70 -3.64
CA PRO A 189 -11.30 -26.89 -2.54
C PRO A 189 -12.23 -28.13 -2.64
N CYS A 190 -11.98 -29.08 -3.55
CA CYS A 190 -12.82 -30.26 -3.75
C CYS A 190 -12.45 -31.41 -2.80
N THR A 191 -13.44 -32.08 -2.23
CA THR A 191 -13.27 -33.18 -1.25
C THR A 191 -13.13 -34.57 -1.88
N GLY A 192 -13.25 -34.70 -3.21
CA GLY A 192 -13.00 -35.94 -3.95
C GLY A 192 -13.38 -35.83 -5.44
N ILE A 193 -13.12 -36.89 -6.21
CA ILE A 193 -13.39 -36.92 -7.66
C ILE A 193 -14.89 -36.76 -7.99
N SER A 194 -15.78 -37.06 -7.04
CA SER A 194 -17.23 -36.92 -7.18
C SER A 194 -17.72 -35.48 -7.40
N GLU A 195 -16.94 -34.47 -7.02
CA GLU A 195 -17.35 -33.05 -7.03
C GLU A 195 -17.01 -32.33 -8.35
N MET A 196 -17.30 -32.98 -9.47
CA MET A 196 -16.97 -32.51 -10.83
C MET A 196 -17.50 -31.10 -11.14
N GLU A 197 -18.72 -30.77 -10.70
CA GLU A 197 -19.32 -29.43 -10.85
C GLU A 197 -18.49 -28.36 -10.13
N VAL A 198 -18.11 -28.60 -8.87
CA VAL A 198 -17.35 -27.67 -8.02
C VAL A 198 -15.94 -27.45 -8.59
N PHE A 199 -15.32 -28.52 -9.11
CA PHE A 199 -14.02 -28.43 -9.79
C PHE A 199 -14.11 -27.54 -11.06
N LYS A 200 -15.20 -27.67 -11.82
CA LYS A 200 -15.45 -26.84 -13.01
C LYS A 200 -15.71 -25.38 -12.63
N GLU A 201 -16.52 -25.11 -11.60
CA GLU A 201 -16.76 -23.76 -11.09
C GLU A 201 -15.47 -23.09 -10.58
N TYR A 202 -14.58 -23.85 -9.92
CA TYR A 202 -13.27 -23.37 -9.49
C TYR A 202 -12.36 -23.01 -10.69
N LEU A 203 -12.29 -23.86 -11.72
CA LEU A 203 -11.54 -23.56 -12.94
C LEU A 203 -12.11 -22.36 -13.71
N GLU A 204 -13.43 -22.25 -13.82
CA GLU A 204 -14.06 -21.06 -14.39
C GLU A 204 -13.81 -19.81 -13.53
N GLY A 205 -13.78 -19.93 -12.20
CA GLY A 205 -13.40 -18.86 -11.28
C GLY A 205 -11.95 -18.43 -11.43
N LEU A 206 -11.02 -19.37 -11.65
CA LEU A 206 -9.63 -19.09 -11.99
C LEU A 206 -9.50 -18.38 -13.33
N SER A 207 -10.22 -18.82 -14.38
CA SER A 207 -10.26 -18.12 -15.68
C SER A 207 -10.76 -16.70 -15.49
N LYS A 208 -11.94 -16.51 -14.89
CA LYS A 208 -12.54 -15.19 -14.64
C LYS A 208 -11.59 -14.29 -13.83
N LYS A 209 -10.85 -14.86 -12.86
CA LYS A 209 -9.82 -14.13 -12.08
C LYS A 209 -8.59 -13.76 -12.92
N ALA A 210 -8.14 -14.63 -13.82
CA ALA A 210 -7.03 -14.36 -14.75
C ALA A 210 -7.43 -13.31 -15.81
N ASP A 211 -8.67 -13.36 -16.30
CA ASP A 211 -9.26 -12.37 -17.21
C ASP A 211 -9.34 -10.99 -16.54
N ILE A 212 -9.86 -10.92 -15.31
CA ILE A 212 -9.92 -9.69 -14.50
C ILE A 212 -8.51 -9.15 -14.20
N LEU A 213 -7.55 -10.02 -13.83
CA LEU A 213 -6.16 -9.60 -13.60
C LEU A 213 -5.53 -9.05 -14.88
N SER A 214 -5.78 -9.68 -16.03
CA SER A 214 -5.29 -9.24 -17.34
C SER A 214 -5.91 -7.92 -17.77
N GLN A 215 -7.20 -7.71 -17.49
CA GLN A 215 -7.87 -6.43 -17.66
C GLN A 215 -7.26 -5.35 -16.76
N GLN A 216 -7.09 -5.60 -15.46
CA GLN A 216 -6.46 -4.64 -14.53
C GLN A 216 -5.01 -4.31 -14.88
N LEU A 217 -4.23 -5.29 -15.38
CA LEU A 217 -2.88 -5.05 -15.90
C LEU A 217 -2.92 -4.16 -17.15
N ARG A 218 -3.88 -4.38 -18.07
CA ARG A 218 -4.06 -3.57 -19.27
C ARG A 218 -4.55 -2.16 -18.94
N GLU A 219 -5.44 -2.00 -17.97
CA GLU A 219 -5.89 -0.71 -17.44
C GLU A 219 -4.74 0.05 -16.77
N LYS A 220 -3.96 -0.61 -15.89
CA LYS A 220 -2.76 -0.01 -15.29
C LYS A 220 -1.70 0.35 -16.34
N ALA A 221 -1.50 -0.46 -17.37
CA ALA A 221 -0.59 -0.13 -18.47
C ALA A 221 -1.09 1.07 -19.30
N ASN A 222 -2.39 1.13 -19.59
CA ASN A 222 -3.02 2.27 -20.27
C ASN A 222 -2.88 3.56 -19.44
N SER A 223 -3.22 3.51 -18.15
CA SER A 223 -3.11 4.64 -17.23
C SER A 223 -1.67 5.08 -16.97
N ALA A 224 -0.71 4.14 -16.90
CA ALA A 224 0.71 4.48 -16.89
C ALA A 224 1.16 5.16 -18.20
N SER A 225 0.59 4.77 -19.35
CA SER A 225 0.88 5.40 -20.64
C SER A 225 0.27 6.81 -20.78
N SER A 226 -0.92 7.06 -20.22
CA SER A 226 -1.52 8.40 -20.20
C SER A 226 -0.80 9.31 -19.21
N LEU A 227 -0.57 8.87 -17.97
CA LEU A 227 0.21 9.60 -16.97
C LEU A 227 1.63 9.91 -17.46
N LYS A 228 2.25 9.02 -18.25
CA LYS A 228 3.55 9.31 -18.89
C LYS A 228 3.44 10.39 -19.95
N LYS A 229 2.46 10.33 -20.86
CA LYS A 229 2.22 11.38 -21.88
C LYS A 229 1.90 12.73 -21.22
N GLU A 230 1.11 12.71 -20.16
CA GLU A 230 0.76 13.88 -19.36
C GLU A 230 2.01 14.47 -18.69
N LYS A 231 2.81 13.65 -18.00
CA LYS A 231 4.11 14.05 -17.42
C LYS A 231 5.06 14.62 -18.48
N ASP A 232 5.16 13.98 -19.65
CA ASP A 232 6.01 14.46 -20.75
C ASP A 232 5.48 15.78 -21.36
N SER A 233 4.17 16.05 -21.28
CA SER A 233 3.57 17.34 -21.66
C SER A 233 3.77 18.42 -20.60
N LEU A 234 3.63 18.08 -19.31
CA LEU A 234 3.88 18.97 -18.17
C LEU A 234 5.35 19.33 -18.06
N LEU A 235 6.27 18.40 -18.38
CA LEU A 235 7.70 18.70 -18.48
C LEU A 235 8.01 19.67 -19.61
N LYS A 236 7.28 19.63 -20.73
CA LYS A 236 7.41 20.64 -21.80
C LYS A 236 6.90 22.00 -21.34
N THR A 237 5.69 22.08 -20.79
CA THR A 237 5.15 23.38 -20.32
C THR A 237 5.94 23.96 -19.15
N VAL A 238 6.49 23.15 -18.25
CA VAL A 238 7.40 23.61 -17.19
C VAL A 238 8.72 24.13 -17.77
N ASN A 239 9.27 23.51 -18.82
CA ASN A 239 10.48 24.01 -19.49
C ASN A 239 10.20 25.27 -20.33
N GLU A 240 9.05 25.36 -20.99
CA GLU A 240 8.56 26.56 -21.69
C GLU A 240 8.43 27.73 -20.69
N VAL A 241 7.65 27.56 -19.62
CA VAL A 241 7.48 28.57 -18.56
C VAL A 241 8.79 28.89 -17.84
N ARG A 242 9.73 27.95 -17.72
CA ARG A 242 11.07 28.20 -17.15
C ARG A 242 11.94 29.06 -18.07
N ASN A 243 11.84 28.86 -19.39
CA ASN A 243 12.53 29.69 -20.38
C ASN A 243 11.89 31.08 -20.44
N GLU A 244 10.56 31.18 -20.48
CA GLU A 244 9.83 32.44 -20.40
C GLU A 244 10.19 33.22 -19.13
N ASN A 245 10.23 32.58 -17.95
CA ASN A 245 10.66 33.22 -16.71
C ASN A 245 12.13 33.68 -16.74
N LYS A 246 13.00 32.99 -17.48
CA LYS A 246 14.38 33.45 -17.68
C LYS A 246 14.41 34.68 -18.59
N ASP A 247 13.71 34.64 -19.72
CA ASP A 247 13.66 35.74 -20.67
C ASP A 247 12.99 36.98 -20.07
N PHE A 248 11.92 36.83 -19.29
CA PHE A 248 11.32 37.91 -18.49
C PHE A 248 12.27 38.44 -17.41
N LYS A 249 13.07 37.59 -16.76
CA LYS A 249 14.06 38.03 -15.78
C LYS A 249 15.20 38.81 -16.42
N ASP A 250 15.67 38.39 -17.60
CA ASP A 250 16.70 39.08 -18.37
C ASP A 250 16.17 40.41 -18.94
N GLN A 251 14.91 40.47 -19.39
CA GLN A 251 14.21 41.73 -19.73
C GLN A 251 14.06 42.67 -18.52
N LEU A 252 13.65 42.16 -17.36
CA LEU A 252 13.49 42.94 -16.13
C LEU A 252 14.84 43.48 -15.65
N ASN A 253 15.93 42.72 -15.80
CA ASN A 253 17.30 43.21 -15.57
C ASN A 253 17.67 44.36 -16.52
N SER A 254 17.37 44.26 -17.83
CA SER A 254 17.62 45.35 -18.79
C SER A 254 16.84 46.62 -18.41
N ALA A 255 15.53 46.49 -18.19
CA ALA A 255 14.67 47.58 -17.77
C ALA A 255 15.13 48.21 -16.44
N ARG A 256 15.71 47.43 -15.53
CA ARG A 256 16.25 47.93 -14.26
C ARG A 256 17.57 48.70 -14.43
N GLU A 257 18.43 48.33 -15.38
CA GLU A 257 19.60 49.15 -15.73
C GLU A 257 19.20 50.43 -16.49
N GLU A 258 18.18 50.37 -17.35
CA GLU A 258 17.60 51.54 -18.00
C GLU A 258 16.99 52.51 -16.98
N ILE A 259 16.23 52.00 -15.99
CA ILE A 259 15.71 52.81 -14.86
C ILE A 259 16.85 53.42 -14.05
N LYS A 260 17.90 52.68 -13.69
CA LYS A 260 19.10 53.24 -13.02
C LYS A 260 19.79 54.31 -13.88
N GLY A 261 19.76 54.18 -15.21
CA GLY A 261 20.24 55.21 -16.14
C GLY A 261 19.40 56.48 -16.04
N ILE A 262 18.08 56.34 -16.09
CA ILE A 262 17.11 57.44 -15.96
C ILE A 262 17.24 58.12 -14.59
N GLU A 263 17.34 57.36 -13.49
CA GLU A 263 17.56 57.88 -12.13
C GLU A 263 18.82 58.73 -12.05
N LYS A 264 19.96 58.27 -12.59
CA LYS A 264 21.20 59.06 -12.66
C LYS A 264 21.02 60.34 -13.48
N THR A 265 20.30 60.30 -14.61
CA THR A 265 20.00 61.52 -15.36
C THR A 265 19.09 62.47 -14.59
N LYS A 266 18.14 61.95 -13.80
CA LYS A 266 17.26 62.74 -12.93
C LYS A 266 18.03 63.38 -11.78
N GLU A 267 18.96 62.67 -11.12
CA GLU A 267 19.87 63.27 -10.13
C GLU A 267 20.68 64.43 -10.75
N THR A 268 21.19 64.28 -11.97
CA THR A 268 21.88 65.40 -12.65
C THR A 268 20.94 66.54 -13.03
N LEU A 269 19.68 66.24 -13.38
CA LEU A 269 18.66 67.25 -13.68
C LEU A 269 18.28 68.04 -12.41
N ASP A 270 18.07 67.37 -11.29
CA ASP A 270 17.79 67.99 -9.98
C ASP A 270 18.94 68.90 -9.52
N ILE A 271 20.19 68.54 -9.80
CA ILE A 271 21.37 69.39 -9.53
C ILE A 271 21.33 70.63 -10.43
N VAL A 272 21.14 70.46 -11.75
CA VAL A 272 21.04 71.58 -12.70
C VAL A 272 19.84 72.48 -12.39
N GLN A 273 18.71 71.95 -11.92
CA GLN A 273 17.57 72.75 -11.46
C GLN A 273 17.92 73.55 -10.20
N LYS A 274 18.61 72.95 -9.21
CA LYS A 274 19.05 73.66 -8.00
C LYS A 274 20.09 74.75 -8.30
N ASP A 275 20.95 74.54 -9.29
CA ASP A 275 21.89 75.57 -9.74
C ASP A 275 21.23 76.65 -10.61
N ASN A 276 20.24 76.31 -11.44
CA ASN A 276 19.39 77.29 -12.11
C ASN A 276 18.57 78.13 -11.11
N GLU A 277 18.02 77.52 -10.05
CA GLU A 277 17.36 78.24 -8.95
C GLU A 277 18.31 79.19 -8.23
N ARG A 278 19.59 78.80 -8.04
CA ARG A 278 20.61 79.67 -7.45
C ARG A 278 20.92 80.84 -8.36
N LEU A 279 21.14 80.59 -9.65
CA LEU A 279 21.36 81.62 -10.67
C LEU A 279 20.14 82.55 -10.78
N GLU A 280 18.91 82.05 -10.68
CA GLU A 280 17.71 82.88 -10.60
C GLU A 280 17.69 83.75 -9.33
N LYS A 281 18.03 83.19 -8.16
CA LYS A 281 18.10 83.94 -6.90
C LYS A 281 19.22 84.98 -6.92
N GLU A 282 20.31 84.72 -7.63
CA GLU A 282 21.43 85.62 -7.84
C GLU A 282 21.10 86.73 -8.86
N ILE A 283 20.42 86.39 -9.96
CA ILE A 283 19.85 87.37 -10.92
C ILE A 283 18.78 88.22 -10.23
N ARG A 284 17.95 87.67 -9.34
CA ARG A 284 16.99 88.45 -8.53
C ARG A 284 17.72 89.38 -7.56
N LYS A 285 18.79 88.94 -6.89
CA LYS A 285 19.65 89.82 -6.06
C LYS A 285 20.29 90.93 -6.87
N LEU A 286 20.90 90.63 -8.03
CA LEU A 286 21.51 91.63 -8.91
C LEU A 286 20.47 92.59 -9.50
N LYS A 287 19.23 92.14 -9.75
CA LYS A 287 18.11 93.01 -10.11
C LYS A 287 17.70 93.91 -8.94
N GLN A 288 17.57 93.37 -7.73
CA GLN A 288 17.28 94.16 -6.53
C GLN A 288 18.40 95.14 -6.17
N GLU A 289 19.67 94.77 -6.38
CA GLU A 289 20.82 95.66 -6.20
C GLU A 289 20.84 96.78 -7.24
N LYS A 290 20.44 96.48 -8.49
CA LYS A 290 20.23 97.46 -9.57
C LYS A 290 18.97 98.31 -9.39
N GLU A 291 17.96 97.82 -8.68
CA GLU A 291 16.82 98.60 -8.20
C GLU A 291 17.23 99.49 -7.03
N ILE A 292 17.99 99.00 -6.05
CA ILE A 292 18.52 99.79 -4.92
C ILE A 292 19.46 100.90 -5.41
N GLN A 293 20.25 100.66 -6.46
CA GLN A 293 21.03 101.71 -7.13
C GLN A 293 20.18 102.76 -7.85
N LYS A 294 18.92 102.46 -8.22
CA LYS A 294 17.95 103.45 -8.74
C LYS A 294 17.15 104.13 -7.63
N SER A 295 16.75 103.38 -6.61
CA SER A 295 15.96 103.86 -5.46
C SER A 295 16.78 104.66 -4.44
N GLN A 296 17.99 105.09 -4.80
CA GLN A 296 18.70 106.17 -4.11
C GLN A 296 18.50 107.55 -4.77
N GLU A 297 17.93 107.64 -5.98
CA GLU A 297 17.64 108.93 -6.63
C GLU A 297 16.29 109.54 -6.22
N ASP A 298 15.22 108.73 -6.05
CA ASP A 298 13.88 109.25 -5.75
C ASP A 298 13.39 108.92 -4.33
N LYS A 299 13.14 109.98 -3.54
CA LYS A 299 12.33 109.97 -2.30
C LYS A 299 11.20 110.98 -2.43
N TYR A 300 9.94 110.56 -2.54
CA TYR A 300 8.79 111.41 -2.20
C TYR A 300 7.51 110.59 -1.87
N ASN A 301 7.04 110.75 -0.63
CA ASN A 301 5.66 110.78 -0.12
C ASN A 301 4.66 109.56 -0.16
N ASP A 302 4.17 109.28 1.06
CA ASP A 302 2.76 109.25 1.54
C ASP A 302 1.79 108.05 1.36
N ASP A 303 1.40 107.52 2.54
CA ASP A 303 0.03 107.32 3.08
C ASP A 303 -0.80 105.99 2.99
N GLU A 304 -1.62 105.88 4.05
CA GLU A 304 -2.46 104.79 4.61
C GLU A 304 -3.97 104.92 4.20
N PRO A 305 -4.98 104.20 4.78
CA PRO A 305 -5.14 102.77 5.11
C PRO A 305 -6.57 102.20 4.78
N ALA A 306 -6.90 101.00 5.32
CA ALA A 306 -8.21 100.50 5.82
C ALA A 306 -9.55 100.85 5.09
N ASN A 307 -10.33 99.89 4.55
CA ASN A 307 -11.17 98.85 5.21
C ASN A 307 -12.45 99.35 5.95
N ALA A 308 -13.65 99.12 5.38
CA ALA A 308 -14.91 98.82 6.11
C ALA A 308 -16.13 98.49 5.21
N LYS A 309 -16.50 97.20 5.03
CA LYS A 309 -17.88 96.75 4.68
C LYS A 309 -18.11 95.29 5.13
N LYS A 310 -18.74 95.06 6.29
CA LYS A 310 -18.99 93.70 6.83
C LYS A 310 -20.23 93.58 7.74
N THR A 311 -21.39 94.07 7.28
CA THR A 311 -22.65 94.09 8.08
C THR A 311 -23.93 93.79 7.29
N GLU A 312 -23.85 93.09 6.16
CA GLU A 312 -25.03 92.82 5.29
C GLU A 312 -25.12 91.37 4.76
N ILE A 313 -24.06 90.56 4.87
CA ILE A 313 -23.99 89.19 4.33
C ILE A 313 -24.76 88.17 5.19
N VAL A 314 -24.82 88.41 6.51
CA VAL A 314 -25.22 87.44 7.56
C VAL A 314 -26.65 86.89 7.41
N LEU A 315 -27.55 87.63 6.75
CA LEU A 315 -28.94 87.18 6.55
C LEU A 315 -29.11 86.18 5.39
N SER A 316 -28.20 86.17 4.42
CA SER A 316 -28.17 85.13 3.38
C SER A 316 -27.53 83.83 3.88
N GLU A 317 -26.56 83.96 4.78
CA GLU A 317 -25.68 82.89 5.27
C GLU A 317 -26.44 81.80 6.05
N ASN A 318 -27.44 82.17 6.86
CA ASN A 318 -28.23 81.22 7.64
C ASN A 318 -29.05 80.24 6.77
N SER A 319 -29.68 80.71 5.68
CA SER A 319 -30.46 79.84 4.78
C SER A 319 -29.58 78.83 4.02
N THR A 320 -28.34 79.23 3.71
CA THR A 320 -27.34 78.30 3.16
C THR A 320 -26.78 77.35 4.22
N LEU A 321 -26.74 77.75 5.50
CA LEU A 321 -26.29 76.87 6.59
C LEU A 321 -27.31 75.76 6.88
N GLU A 322 -28.62 75.98 6.75
CA GLU A 322 -29.63 74.93 6.90
C GLU A 322 -29.52 73.86 5.80
N THR A 323 -29.46 74.27 4.52
CA THR A 323 -29.25 73.33 3.39
C THR A 323 -27.88 72.64 3.44
N ASN A 324 -26.84 73.32 3.91
CA ASN A 324 -25.55 72.70 4.15
C ASN A 324 -25.61 71.67 5.30
N ASN A 325 -26.34 71.96 6.39
CA ASN A 325 -26.52 71.00 7.49
C ASN A 325 -27.24 69.73 7.04
N GLU A 326 -28.30 69.82 6.24
CA GLU A 326 -28.96 68.63 5.66
C GLU A 326 -27.99 67.82 4.78
N SER A 327 -27.18 68.50 3.95
CA SER A 327 -26.13 67.83 3.15
C SER A 327 -25.04 67.18 4.02
N LEU A 328 -24.68 67.80 5.14
CA LEU A 328 -23.71 67.29 6.10
C LEU A 328 -24.28 66.10 6.89
N GLU A 329 -25.56 66.08 7.24
CA GLU A 329 -26.18 64.90 7.86
C GLU A 329 -26.22 63.71 6.90
N LEU A 330 -26.49 63.92 5.61
CA LEU A 330 -26.37 62.88 4.58
C LEU A 330 -24.93 62.37 4.43
N ILE A 331 -23.94 63.28 4.37
CA ILE A 331 -22.52 62.91 4.33
C ILE A 331 -22.10 62.17 5.61
N ILE A 332 -22.59 62.56 6.78
CA ILE A 332 -22.34 61.87 8.06
C ILE A 332 -23.02 60.49 8.08
N ALA A 333 -24.19 60.31 7.45
CA ALA A 333 -24.85 59.02 7.32
C ALA A 333 -24.08 58.07 6.41
N ASP A 334 -23.59 58.53 5.26
CA ASP A 334 -22.78 57.69 4.35
C ASP A 334 -21.36 57.47 4.87
N LEU A 335 -20.74 58.44 5.56
CA LEU A 335 -19.50 58.19 6.32
C LEU A 335 -19.69 57.16 7.43
N LYS A 336 -20.85 57.15 8.11
CA LYS A 336 -21.18 56.09 9.09
C LYS A 336 -21.33 54.71 8.43
N LYS A 337 -21.94 54.62 7.24
CA LYS A 337 -21.99 53.37 6.46
C LYS A 337 -20.61 52.92 5.99
N GLN A 338 -19.76 53.85 5.55
CA GLN A 338 -18.37 53.52 5.18
C GLN A 338 -17.58 53.07 6.41
N VAL A 339 -17.76 53.71 7.57
CA VAL A 339 -17.13 53.27 8.82
C VAL A 339 -17.65 51.90 9.26
N SER A 340 -18.94 51.57 9.11
CA SER A 340 -19.44 50.21 9.42
C SER A 340 -18.95 49.17 8.42
N ALA A 341 -18.96 49.46 7.11
CA ALA A 341 -18.42 48.56 6.09
C ALA A 341 -16.91 48.31 6.27
N ASN A 342 -16.13 49.35 6.56
CA ASN A 342 -14.71 49.23 6.87
C ASN A 342 -14.49 48.52 8.21
N GLN A 343 -15.41 48.62 9.18
CA GLN A 343 -15.33 47.89 10.44
C GLN A 343 -15.62 46.39 10.24
N GLU A 344 -16.59 46.04 9.41
CA GLU A 344 -16.86 44.66 8.96
C GLU A 344 -15.69 44.10 8.13
N GLU A 345 -15.09 44.91 7.25
CA GLU A 345 -13.88 44.52 6.51
C GLU A 345 -12.68 44.32 7.45
N ILE A 346 -12.50 45.18 8.48
CA ILE A 346 -11.49 45.00 9.53
C ILE A 346 -11.76 43.75 10.38
N GLU A 347 -13.03 43.38 10.62
CA GLU A 347 -13.40 42.16 11.35
C GLU A 347 -13.08 40.91 10.51
N ASN A 348 -13.45 40.90 9.22
CA ASN A 348 -13.09 39.84 8.27
C ASN A 348 -11.55 39.74 8.08
N LEU A 349 -10.84 40.87 8.02
CA LEU A 349 -9.38 40.91 7.99
C LEU A 349 -8.75 40.42 9.29
N ARG A 350 -9.40 40.60 10.44
CA ARG A 350 -8.95 40.05 11.74
C ARG A 350 -9.12 38.55 11.81
N ASP A 351 -10.24 38.00 11.37
CA ASP A 351 -10.42 36.54 11.32
C ASP A 351 -9.50 35.91 10.24
N MET A 352 -9.29 36.55 9.08
CA MET A 352 -8.24 36.12 8.15
C MET A 352 -6.82 36.22 8.74
N LEU A 353 -6.49 37.26 9.52
CA LEU A 353 -5.22 37.34 10.26
C LEU A 353 -5.12 36.29 11.38
N ARG A 354 -6.26 35.83 11.90
CA ARG A 354 -6.34 34.79 12.92
C ARG A 354 -6.14 33.41 12.33
N ASP A 355 -6.80 33.10 11.22
CA ASP A 355 -6.59 31.86 10.47
C ASP A 355 -5.14 31.77 9.97
N VAL A 356 -4.61 32.84 9.37
CA VAL A 356 -3.18 32.95 8.99
C VAL A 356 -2.27 32.91 10.24
N GLY A 357 -2.73 33.39 11.39
CA GLY A 357 -2.00 33.31 12.66
C GLY A 357 -1.93 31.90 13.23
N ASP A 358 -3.03 31.14 13.18
CA ASP A 358 -3.10 29.75 13.62
C ASP A 358 -2.41 28.81 12.62
N GLU A 359 -2.50 29.07 11.31
CA GLU A 359 -1.65 28.43 10.29
C GLU A 359 -0.16 28.74 10.50
N LEU A 360 0.21 30.00 10.79
CA LEU A 360 1.58 30.37 11.10
C LEU A 360 2.08 29.64 12.35
N VAL A 361 1.28 29.60 13.42
CA VAL A 361 1.60 28.86 14.66
C VAL A 361 1.69 27.35 14.40
N GLU A 362 0.85 26.78 13.53
CA GLU A 362 0.97 25.37 13.16
C GLU A 362 2.18 25.10 12.27
N SER A 363 2.50 26.00 11.34
CA SER A 363 3.75 25.96 10.56
C SER A 363 4.97 26.05 11.47
N GLN A 364 4.93 26.90 12.51
CA GLN A 364 6.02 27.06 13.47
C GLN A 364 6.14 25.85 14.42
N LYS A 365 5.02 25.17 14.73
CA LYS A 365 5.02 23.85 15.39
C LYS A 365 5.56 22.74 14.48
N LYS A 366 5.34 22.81 13.16
CA LYS A 366 5.90 21.88 12.16
C LYS A 366 7.41 22.13 11.98
N VAL A 367 7.84 23.38 11.85
CA VAL A 367 9.26 23.80 11.81
C VAL A 367 9.99 23.35 13.06
N LYS A 368 9.45 23.57 14.27
CA LYS A 368 10.06 23.07 15.52
C LYS A 368 10.14 21.54 15.64
N ARG A 369 9.36 20.79 14.88
CA ARG A 369 9.50 19.32 14.77
C ARG A 369 10.56 18.90 13.76
N LEU A 370 10.90 19.77 12.80
CA LEU A 370 11.98 19.57 11.82
C LEU A 370 13.34 20.05 12.35
N GLU A 371 13.37 21.17 13.09
CA GLU A 371 14.56 21.69 13.79
C GLU A 371 15.12 20.64 14.78
N ASN A 372 14.24 20.01 15.57
CA ASN A 372 14.59 18.92 16.48
C ASN A 372 14.88 17.57 15.77
N GLY A 373 14.96 17.54 14.43
CA GLY A 373 14.93 16.33 13.60
C GLY A 373 16.18 16.11 12.75
N VAL A 374 17.33 15.89 13.38
CA VAL A 374 18.59 15.42 12.74
C VAL A 374 19.07 16.31 11.58
N GLY A 375 19.61 17.48 11.90
CA GLY A 375 20.23 18.38 10.89
C GLY A 375 21.26 19.38 11.42
N GLU A 376 21.13 19.81 12.67
CA GLU A 376 21.88 20.90 13.34
C GLU A 376 23.35 21.03 12.91
N TYR A 377 24.20 20.05 13.26
CA TYR A 377 25.65 20.08 12.96
C TYR A 377 26.04 20.20 11.48
N GLN A 378 25.20 19.75 10.52
CA GLN A 378 25.50 19.85 9.09
C GLN A 378 24.88 21.08 8.41
N LEU A 379 24.00 21.81 9.10
CA LEU A 379 23.58 23.15 8.70
C LEU A 379 24.48 24.22 9.31
N GLU A 380 24.88 24.09 10.58
CA GLU A 380 25.78 25.04 11.27
C GLU A 380 27.09 25.25 10.47
N GLU A 381 27.79 24.17 10.10
CA GLU A 381 29.02 24.23 9.30
C GLU A 381 28.83 24.93 7.94
N LYS A 382 27.66 24.76 7.30
CA LYS A 382 27.33 25.42 6.03
C LYS A 382 26.88 26.87 6.21
N ILE A 383 26.26 27.18 7.34
CA ILE A 383 25.92 28.55 7.72
C ILE A 383 27.21 29.34 7.99
N ASP A 384 28.17 28.77 8.71
CA ASP A 384 29.48 29.39 8.94
C ASP A 384 30.32 29.52 7.67
N ALA A 385 30.31 28.51 6.79
CA ALA A 385 30.96 28.62 5.47
C ALA A 385 30.33 29.72 4.61
N ASN A 386 29.00 29.79 4.53
CA ASN A 386 28.28 30.84 3.80
C ASN A 386 28.47 32.22 4.46
N ASN A 387 28.57 32.31 5.79
CA ASN A 387 28.85 33.55 6.50
C ASN A 387 30.27 34.06 6.19
N ALA A 388 31.26 33.16 6.14
CA ALA A 388 32.61 33.50 5.73
C ALA A 388 32.67 33.99 4.27
N GLU A 389 31.95 33.33 3.35
CA GLU A 389 31.85 33.77 1.95
C GLU A 389 31.11 35.13 1.83
N LEU A 390 30.03 35.34 2.59
CA LEU A 390 29.33 36.62 2.67
C LEU A 390 30.22 37.74 3.22
N GLU A 391 31.09 37.47 4.19
CA GLU A 391 32.01 38.46 4.74
C GLU A 391 33.14 38.79 3.74
N ILE A 392 33.65 37.81 3.00
CA ILE A 392 34.56 38.04 1.87
C ILE A 392 33.89 38.88 0.78
N LEU A 393 32.65 38.57 0.40
CA LEU A 393 31.87 39.34 -0.57
C LEU A 393 31.56 40.76 -0.08
N ARG A 394 31.35 40.97 1.23
CA ARG A 394 31.22 42.31 1.84
C ARG A 394 32.52 43.09 1.74
N ILE A 395 33.67 42.49 2.02
CA ILE A 395 34.99 43.12 1.88
C ILE A 395 35.23 43.51 0.42
N GLN A 396 34.99 42.60 -0.53
CA GLN A 396 35.13 42.88 -1.97
C GLN A 396 34.19 44.02 -2.43
N ASN A 397 32.94 44.05 -1.96
CA ASN A 397 32.04 45.17 -2.26
C ASN A 397 32.51 46.49 -1.61
N ALA A 398 33.07 46.47 -0.41
CA ALA A 398 33.64 47.65 0.25
C ALA A 398 34.91 48.17 -0.46
N GLU A 399 35.70 47.29 -1.07
CA GLU A 399 36.85 47.66 -1.92
C GLU A 399 36.39 48.20 -3.28
N ALA A 400 35.45 47.54 -3.95
CA ALA A 400 34.83 48.04 -5.18
C ALA A 400 34.15 49.41 -4.98
N LEU A 401 33.54 49.65 -3.82
CA LEU A 401 33.00 50.97 -3.45
C LEU A 401 34.10 52.02 -3.25
N LYS A 402 35.24 51.68 -2.63
CA LYS A 402 36.39 52.59 -2.51
C LYS A 402 36.96 52.94 -3.89
N ASP A 403 37.07 51.99 -4.81
CA ASP A 403 37.57 52.25 -6.16
C ASP A 403 36.57 53.00 -7.03
N TYR A 404 35.27 52.74 -6.86
CA TYR A 404 34.22 53.57 -7.44
C TYR A 404 34.25 55.00 -6.89
N GLU A 405 34.50 55.19 -5.60
CA GLU A 405 34.69 56.52 -5.02
C GLU A 405 35.97 57.20 -5.54
N GLN A 406 37.09 56.50 -5.65
CA GLN A 406 38.34 57.06 -6.19
C GLN A 406 38.18 57.47 -7.65
N THR A 407 37.58 56.62 -8.48
CA THR A 407 37.30 56.93 -9.89
C THR A 407 36.29 58.07 -10.02
N LYS A 408 35.19 58.08 -9.24
CA LYS A 408 34.22 59.19 -9.16
C LYS A 408 34.91 60.51 -8.76
N ARG A 409 35.72 60.52 -7.70
CA ARG A 409 36.51 61.69 -7.27
C ARG A 409 37.47 62.16 -8.37
N SER A 410 38.07 61.25 -9.16
CA SER A 410 38.92 61.60 -10.30
C SER A 410 38.13 62.23 -11.46
N LEU A 411 36.91 61.73 -11.72
CA LEU A 411 36.00 62.27 -12.74
C LEU A 411 35.46 63.65 -12.31
N THR A 412 35.07 63.83 -11.05
CA THR A 412 34.65 65.14 -10.52
C THR A 412 35.75 66.19 -10.67
N LYS A 413 37.02 65.84 -10.40
CA LYS A 413 38.16 66.75 -10.62
C LYS A 413 38.35 67.11 -12.10
N LYS A 414 38.23 66.13 -13.02
CA LYS A 414 38.29 66.38 -14.47
C LYS A 414 37.11 67.25 -14.94
N TYR A 415 35.91 66.99 -14.45
CA TYR A 415 34.70 67.76 -14.74
C TYR A 415 34.84 69.21 -14.27
N GLN A 416 35.26 69.44 -13.02
CA GLN A 416 35.54 70.78 -12.50
C GLN A 416 36.62 71.51 -13.31
N SER A 417 37.67 70.82 -13.77
CA SER A 417 38.68 71.42 -14.65
C SER A 417 38.08 71.86 -16.00
N CYS A 418 37.22 71.04 -16.59
CA CYS A 418 36.56 71.31 -17.88
C CYS A 418 35.48 72.42 -17.77
N LEU A 419 34.83 72.53 -16.60
CA LEU A 419 33.88 73.60 -16.27
C LEU A 419 34.62 74.94 -16.11
N ASN A 420 35.71 74.96 -15.33
CA ASN A 420 36.61 76.11 -15.22
C ASN A 420 37.25 76.56 -16.55
N GLU A 421 37.32 75.67 -17.54
CA GLU A 421 37.78 75.97 -18.90
C GLU A 421 36.65 76.52 -19.78
N ASN A 422 35.44 75.96 -19.67
CA ASN A 422 34.22 76.54 -20.26
C ASN A 422 33.96 77.96 -19.76
N ASP A 423 34.12 78.25 -18.47
CA ASP A 423 33.90 79.59 -17.91
C ASP A 423 34.92 80.62 -18.40
N LYS A 424 36.14 80.19 -18.75
CA LYS A 424 37.13 81.06 -19.42
C LYS A 424 36.73 81.34 -20.86
N LEU A 425 36.31 80.32 -21.61
CA LEU A 425 35.83 80.46 -22.98
C LEU A 425 34.57 81.33 -23.06
N ARG A 426 33.64 81.19 -22.10
CA ARG A 426 32.44 82.03 -21.98
C ARG A 426 32.76 83.50 -21.73
N LYS A 427 33.75 83.79 -20.87
CA LYS A 427 34.22 85.18 -20.65
C LYS A 427 34.89 85.75 -21.89
N GLN A 428 35.70 84.96 -22.60
CA GLN A 428 36.28 85.37 -23.88
C GLN A 428 35.23 85.63 -24.96
N LEU A 429 34.10 84.90 -24.95
CA LEU A 429 32.97 85.14 -25.84
C LEU A 429 32.22 86.45 -25.47
N ASP A 430 31.85 86.61 -24.20
CA ASP A 430 31.15 87.80 -23.67
C ASP A 430 31.98 89.09 -23.88
N ASP A 431 33.31 89.04 -23.73
CA ASP A 431 34.18 90.17 -24.03
C ASP A 431 34.28 90.46 -25.55
N ALA A 432 34.25 89.43 -26.40
CA ALA A 432 34.20 89.60 -27.86
C ALA A 432 32.85 90.16 -28.35
N GLU A 433 31.74 89.75 -27.72
CA GLU A 433 30.40 90.27 -28.01
C GLU A 433 30.29 91.76 -27.62
N LYS A 434 30.89 92.19 -26.50
CA LYS A 434 30.99 93.61 -26.13
C LYS A 434 31.82 94.44 -27.10
N GLU A 435 32.92 93.91 -27.65
CA GLU A 435 33.67 94.61 -28.70
C GLU A 435 32.87 94.68 -30.01
N LYS A 436 32.10 93.63 -30.35
CA LYS A 436 31.17 93.67 -31.48
C LYS A 436 30.12 94.77 -31.30
N GLU A 437 29.45 94.85 -30.15
CA GLU A 437 28.49 95.93 -29.89
C GLU A 437 29.10 97.34 -30.02
N LYS A 438 30.36 97.53 -29.61
CA LYS A 438 31.07 98.82 -29.77
C LYS A 438 31.37 99.16 -31.24
N LEU A 439 31.50 98.17 -32.11
CA LEU A 439 31.64 98.36 -33.55
C LEU A 439 30.29 98.60 -34.22
N ASP A 440 29.26 97.80 -33.89
CA ASP A 440 27.90 97.94 -34.43
C ASP A 440 27.31 99.33 -34.11
N ARG A 441 27.58 99.88 -32.92
CA ARG A 441 27.19 101.27 -32.56
C ARG A 441 27.88 102.32 -33.46
N LYS A 442 29.20 102.21 -33.69
CA LYS A 442 29.94 103.12 -34.58
C LYS A 442 29.47 103.05 -36.03
N ILE A 443 29.04 101.87 -36.50
CA ILE A 443 28.46 101.71 -37.84
C ILE A 443 27.15 102.48 -37.94
N ASN A 444 26.28 102.42 -36.92
CA ASN A 444 25.03 103.18 -36.89
C ASN A 444 25.28 104.70 -36.84
N ASP A 445 26.23 105.16 -36.03
CA ASP A 445 26.61 106.58 -35.94
C ASP A 445 27.04 107.14 -37.32
N LEU A 446 27.86 106.39 -38.06
CA LEU A 446 28.31 106.75 -39.42
C LEU A 446 27.18 106.65 -40.46
N GLN A 447 26.24 105.72 -40.32
CA GLN A 447 25.07 105.63 -41.20
C GLN A 447 24.12 106.83 -41.01
N GLU A 448 23.96 107.33 -39.79
CA GLU A 448 23.21 108.57 -39.55
C GLU A 448 23.87 109.79 -40.20
N GLU A 449 25.20 109.89 -40.14
CA GLU A 449 25.95 110.98 -40.77
C GLU A 449 25.82 110.94 -42.29
N SER A 450 25.93 109.75 -42.90
CA SER A 450 25.68 109.55 -44.34
C SER A 450 24.25 109.95 -44.75
N GLN A 451 23.23 109.61 -43.94
CA GLN A 451 21.84 110.00 -44.24
C GLN A 451 21.58 111.51 -44.11
N LYS A 452 22.38 112.26 -43.34
CA LYS A 452 22.25 113.71 -43.23
C LYS A 452 22.73 114.39 -44.52
N PHE A 453 23.94 114.08 -44.99
CA PHE A 453 24.45 114.60 -46.26
C PHE A 453 23.56 114.26 -47.47
N GLN A 454 22.97 113.05 -47.50
CA GLN A 454 22.13 112.62 -48.62
C GLN A 454 20.74 113.34 -48.67
N ARG A 455 20.35 114.07 -47.61
CA ARG A 455 19.15 114.91 -47.60
C ARG A 455 19.41 116.33 -48.12
N GLU A 456 20.60 116.87 -47.92
CA GLU A 456 20.98 118.21 -48.41
C GLU A 456 21.19 118.26 -49.93
N ALA A 457 21.53 117.13 -50.56
CA ALA A 457 21.74 117.03 -52.02
C ALA A 457 20.48 117.19 -52.88
N ASN A 458 19.27 117.24 -52.29
CA ASN A 458 17.99 117.08 -53.01
C ASN A 458 17.17 118.39 -53.18
N GLN A 459 17.80 119.58 -53.12
CA GLN A 459 17.12 120.87 -53.33
C GLN A 459 17.81 121.80 -54.36
N SER A 460 17.70 121.49 -55.66
CA SER A 460 17.73 122.52 -56.73
C SER A 460 17.32 121.93 -58.10
N ASN A 461 16.36 122.55 -58.80
CA ASN A 461 16.19 122.41 -60.26
C ASN A 461 15.08 123.33 -60.84
N THR A 462 15.45 124.35 -61.61
CA THR A 462 14.65 125.11 -62.61
C THR A 462 15.54 126.25 -63.16
N PHE A 463 15.46 126.74 -64.40
CA PHE A 463 15.06 126.15 -65.69
C PHE A 463 15.86 126.87 -66.82
N LYS A 464 15.66 126.53 -68.09
CA LYS A 464 16.36 127.11 -69.27
C LYS A 464 15.73 128.48 -69.66
N GLU A 465 16.24 129.36 -70.54
CA GLU A 465 16.91 129.19 -71.86
C GLU A 465 17.75 130.41 -72.33
N ASN A 466 18.56 130.21 -73.38
CA ASN A 466 18.99 131.09 -74.49
C ASN A 466 19.42 132.58 -74.28
N GLY A 467 20.47 133.08 -74.95
CA GLY A 467 21.33 132.33 -75.86
C GLY A 467 22.24 133.02 -76.89
N GLU A 468 22.51 134.34 -76.91
CA GLU A 468 23.51 134.86 -77.89
C GLU A 468 24.19 136.21 -77.57
N LYS A 469 25.51 136.16 -77.27
CA LYS A 469 26.57 137.11 -77.70
C LYS A 469 27.94 136.42 -77.58
N ASN A 470 28.25 135.58 -78.56
CA ASN A 470 29.33 134.57 -78.51
C ASN A 470 30.76 135.12 -78.67
N ILE A 471 31.24 135.94 -77.72
CA ILE A 471 32.68 136.30 -77.59
C ILE A 471 33.23 135.97 -76.18
N ALA A 472 32.40 135.97 -75.14
CA ALA A 472 32.81 135.48 -73.80
C ALA A 472 32.92 133.94 -73.70
N LEU A 473 32.44 133.22 -74.72
CA LEU A 473 32.16 131.77 -74.67
C LEU A 473 33.39 130.89 -74.41
N VAL A 474 34.59 131.31 -74.85
CA VAL A 474 35.81 130.48 -74.74
C VAL A 474 36.23 130.29 -73.28
N LYS A 475 36.39 131.38 -72.52
CA LYS A 475 36.78 131.32 -71.10
C LYS A 475 35.68 130.77 -70.19
N ALA A 476 34.42 130.85 -70.61
CA ALA A 476 33.32 130.18 -69.92
C ALA A 476 33.40 128.65 -70.10
N LYS A 477 33.67 128.17 -71.33
CA LYS A 477 33.71 126.75 -71.64
C LYS A 477 34.92 126.01 -71.06
N GLU A 478 36.06 126.66 -70.86
CA GLU A 478 37.17 126.05 -70.11
C GLU A 478 36.77 125.72 -68.67
N LYS A 479 36.02 126.63 -68.02
CA LYS A 479 35.47 126.38 -66.68
C LYS A 479 34.34 125.34 -66.71
N GLU A 480 33.43 125.43 -67.67
CA GLU A 480 32.33 124.47 -67.84
C GLU A 480 32.81 123.04 -68.18
N ILE A 481 33.99 122.91 -68.81
CA ILE A 481 34.67 121.62 -69.02
C ILE A 481 35.29 121.11 -67.72
N GLY A 482 35.88 121.97 -66.89
CA GLY A 482 36.32 121.60 -65.53
C GLY A 482 35.15 121.14 -64.65
N ASP A 483 34.07 121.92 -64.62
CA ASP A 483 32.86 121.59 -63.85
C ASP A 483 32.22 120.26 -64.34
N LYS A 484 32.31 119.95 -65.64
CA LYS A 484 31.85 118.67 -66.21
C LYS A 484 32.84 117.52 -66.01
N ALA A 485 34.15 117.77 -65.98
CA ALA A 485 35.15 116.77 -65.62
C ALA A 485 34.96 116.35 -64.16
N ASN A 486 34.85 117.32 -63.25
CA ASN A 486 34.54 117.09 -61.84
C ASN A 486 33.18 116.36 -61.68
N ARG A 487 32.16 116.72 -62.48
CA ARG A 487 30.88 115.98 -62.43
C ARG A 487 30.99 114.55 -63.01
N ILE A 488 31.87 114.30 -63.98
CA ILE A 488 32.18 112.95 -64.48
C ILE A 488 32.93 112.13 -63.42
N GLU A 489 33.90 112.73 -62.72
CA GLU A 489 34.62 112.12 -61.60
C GLU A 489 33.65 111.77 -60.45
N ILE A 490 32.79 112.70 -60.04
CA ILE A 490 31.72 112.44 -59.06
C ILE A 490 30.73 111.37 -59.57
N LEU A 491 30.37 111.35 -60.85
CA LEU A 491 29.52 110.30 -61.44
C LEU A 491 30.23 108.94 -61.52
N GLN A 492 31.56 108.91 -61.60
CA GLN A 492 32.36 107.67 -61.50
C GLN A 492 32.42 107.20 -60.05
N GLU A 493 32.62 108.09 -59.08
CA GLU A 493 32.48 107.75 -57.66
C GLU A 493 31.06 107.25 -57.31
N GLU A 494 30.00 107.94 -57.77
CA GLU A 494 28.61 107.52 -57.59
C GLU A 494 28.37 106.13 -58.20
N LYS A 495 28.95 105.86 -59.38
CA LYS A 495 28.88 104.55 -60.06
C LYS A 495 29.67 103.47 -59.33
N ASP A 496 30.85 103.78 -58.78
CA ASP A 496 31.68 102.78 -58.11
C ASP A 496 31.16 102.48 -56.69
N LYS A 497 30.59 103.46 -55.99
CA LYS A 497 29.76 103.25 -54.78
C LYS A 497 28.53 102.39 -55.09
N LEU A 498 27.90 102.56 -56.26
CA LEU A 498 26.80 101.69 -56.71
C LEU A 498 27.28 100.28 -57.07
N ASN A 499 28.48 100.13 -57.66
CA ASN A 499 29.10 98.83 -57.94
C ASN A 499 29.45 98.09 -56.64
N GLU A 500 29.96 98.81 -55.64
CA GLU A 500 30.27 98.28 -54.30
C GLU A 500 28.99 97.83 -53.59
N ALA A 501 27.94 98.66 -53.56
CA ALA A 501 26.63 98.28 -53.03
C ALA A 501 26.00 97.08 -53.78
N LEU A 502 26.24 96.95 -55.10
CA LEU A 502 25.82 95.77 -55.88
C LEU A 502 26.66 94.52 -55.57
N VAL A 503 27.93 94.66 -55.19
CA VAL A 503 28.76 93.56 -54.68
C VAL A 503 28.26 93.12 -53.32
N ASP A 504 27.96 94.05 -52.41
CA ASP A 504 27.41 93.74 -51.09
C ASP A 504 26.05 93.06 -51.15
N LEU A 505 25.11 93.56 -51.98
CA LEU A 505 23.84 92.87 -52.23
C LEU A 505 24.06 91.45 -52.77
N ARG A 506 25.08 91.24 -53.60
CA ARG A 506 25.43 89.93 -54.16
C ARG A 506 26.11 89.00 -53.15
N VAL A 507 26.78 89.55 -52.13
CA VAL A 507 27.29 88.78 -50.98
C VAL A 507 26.12 88.40 -50.06
N GLN A 508 25.21 89.32 -49.75
CA GLN A 508 24.01 89.06 -48.96
C GLN A 508 23.10 88.02 -49.61
N VAL A 509 22.86 88.10 -50.92
CA VAL A 509 22.10 87.07 -51.66
C VAL A 509 22.77 85.70 -51.54
N LYS A 510 24.09 85.60 -51.67
CA LYS A 510 24.83 84.33 -51.48
C LYS A 510 24.77 83.79 -50.04
N GLN A 511 24.76 84.68 -49.05
CA GLN A 511 24.59 84.30 -47.64
C GLN A 511 23.17 83.73 -47.42
N LEU A 512 22.14 84.38 -47.94
CA LEU A 512 20.76 83.90 -47.90
C LEU A 512 20.56 82.60 -48.70
N GLU A 513 21.21 82.42 -49.85
CA GLU A 513 21.26 81.14 -50.60
C GLU A 513 21.89 80.01 -49.77
N TYR A 514 22.94 80.32 -48.99
CA TYR A 514 23.60 79.36 -48.11
C TYR A 514 22.77 79.00 -46.87
N GLU A 515 22.15 80.00 -46.22
CA GLU A 515 21.25 79.81 -45.08
C GLU A 515 19.97 79.06 -45.47
N THR A 516 19.36 79.41 -46.61
CA THR A 516 18.19 78.67 -47.13
C THR A 516 18.56 77.24 -47.50
N LYS A 517 19.75 76.98 -48.03
CA LYS A 517 20.24 75.61 -48.24
C LYS A 517 20.38 74.85 -46.92
N ILE A 518 21.00 75.42 -45.89
CA ILE A 518 21.09 74.79 -44.54
C ILE A 518 19.69 74.55 -43.96
N SER A 519 18.74 75.46 -44.20
CA SER A 519 17.33 75.30 -43.81
C SER A 519 16.66 74.12 -44.54
N VAL A 520 16.96 73.90 -45.83
CA VAL A 520 16.47 72.76 -46.60
C VAL A 520 17.12 71.45 -46.11
N ASP A 521 18.45 71.42 -45.97
CA ASP A 521 19.20 70.25 -45.49
C ASP A 521 18.75 69.82 -44.07
N SER A 522 18.37 70.77 -43.21
CA SER A 522 17.81 70.48 -41.88
C SER A 522 16.35 70.01 -41.93
N LYS A 523 15.51 70.61 -42.79
CA LYS A 523 14.14 70.13 -43.04
C LYS A 523 14.12 68.71 -43.60
N GLU A 524 15.04 68.36 -44.49
CA GLU A 524 15.15 66.99 -45.02
C GLU A 524 15.59 65.98 -43.93
N LYS A 525 16.56 66.34 -43.08
CA LYS A 525 16.95 65.52 -41.92
C LYS A 525 15.77 65.27 -40.98
N ILE A 526 15.01 66.32 -40.64
CA ILE A 526 13.80 66.22 -39.80
C ILE A 526 12.71 65.38 -40.49
N ALA A 527 12.50 65.56 -41.79
CA ALA A 527 11.53 64.76 -42.56
C ALA A 527 11.91 63.27 -42.60
N ASN A 528 13.20 62.95 -42.70
CA ASN A 528 13.68 61.57 -42.68
C ASN A 528 13.64 60.96 -41.27
N GLN A 529 13.92 61.74 -40.22
CA GLN A 529 13.67 61.33 -38.82
C GLN A 529 12.17 61.09 -38.54
N LEU A 530 11.27 61.89 -39.11
CA LEU A 530 9.82 61.72 -39.00
C LEU A 530 9.33 60.48 -39.75
N LYS A 531 9.93 60.14 -40.91
CA LYS A 531 9.68 58.86 -41.60
C LYS A 531 10.15 57.67 -40.77
N SER A 532 11.37 57.70 -40.21
CA SER A 532 11.88 56.59 -39.39
C SER A 532 11.07 56.43 -38.11
N ALA A 533 10.69 57.53 -37.44
CA ALA A 533 9.83 57.50 -36.26
C ALA A 533 8.47 56.86 -36.56
N LYS A 534 7.82 57.21 -37.68
CA LYS A 534 6.58 56.55 -38.13
C LYS A 534 6.78 55.06 -38.43
N SER A 535 7.91 54.67 -39.01
CA SER A 535 8.23 53.25 -39.22
C SER A 535 8.36 52.48 -37.89
N HIS A 536 8.99 53.08 -36.88
CA HIS A 536 9.10 52.48 -35.54
C HIS A 536 7.74 52.45 -34.82
N GLN A 537 6.91 53.48 -34.98
CA GLN A 537 5.54 53.50 -34.44
C GLN A 537 4.71 52.34 -35.01
N ASN A 538 4.71 52.16 -36.34
CA ASN A 538 4.00 51.07 -37.00
C ASN A 538 4.54 49.68 -36.57
N GLU A 539 5.86 49.56 -36.34
CA GLU A 539 6.44 48.31 -35.83
C GLU A 539 6.01 48.02 -34.39
N MET A 540 5.99 49.03 -33.52
CA MET A 540 5.54 48.89 -32.13
C MET A 540 4.04 48.60 -32.05
N GLU A 541 3.22 49.19 -32.92
CA GLU A 541 1.80 48.85 -33.07
C GLU A 541 1.62 47.39 -33.52
N LEU A 542 2.44 46.91 -34.46
CA LEU A 542 2.41 45.50 -34.89
C LEU A 542 2.92 44.53 -33.81
N ARG A 543 3.90 44.93 -32.98
CA ARG A 543 4.33 44.18 -31.79
C ARG A 543 3.23 44.16 -30.72
N MET A 544 2.59 45.29 -30.44
CA MET A 544 1.49 45.41 -29.47
C MET A 544 0.28 44.57 -29.88
N ASN A 545 -0.07 44.53 -31.17
CA ASN A 545 -1.13 43.66 -31.69
C ASN A 545 -0.77 42.16 -31.60
N LYS A 546 0.50 41.78 -31.75
CA LYS A 546 0.95 40.39 -31.49
C LYS A 546 0.81 40.02 -30.02
N VAL A 547 1.31 40.85 -29.10
CA VAL A 547 1.20 40.63 -27.65
C VAL A 547 -0.26 40.59 -27.21
N ALA A 548 -1.13 41.43 -27.77
CA ALA A 548 -2.57 41.35 -27.52
C ALA A 548 -3.20 40.03 -28.02
N ALA A 549 -2.79 39.55 -29.20
CA ALA A 549 -3.23 38.25 -29.73
C ALA A 549 -2.66 37.06 -28.94
N GLU A 550 -1.50 37.19 -28.32
CA GLU A 550 -0.89 36.19 -27.44
C GLU A 550 -1.56 36.19 -26.06
N ASN A 551 -1.81 37.35 -25.46
CA ASN A 551 -2.64 37.48 -24.25
C ASN A 551 -4.03 36.86 -24.45
N ASN A 552 -4.68 37.11 -25.59
CA ASN A 552 -5.98 36.50 -25.91
C ASN A 552 -5.92 34.96 -26.08
N LYS A 553 -4.77 34.38 -26.43
CA LYS A 553 -4.58 32.91 -26.40
C LYS A 553 -4.30 32.41 -24.99
N LEU A 554 -3.52 33.15 -24.19
CA LEU A 554 -3.22 32.79 -22.80
C LEU A 554 -4.48 32.85 -21.93
N VAL A 555 -5.32 33.88 -22.07
CA VAL A 555 -6.63 33.97 -21.41
C VAL A 555 -7.49 32.75 -21.75
N LYS A 556 -7.63 32.40 -23.03
CA LYS A 556 -8.36 31.18 -23.43
C LYS A 556 -7.76 29.89 -22.87
N LYS A 557 -6.43 29.80 -22.79
CA LYS A 557 -5.75 28.65 -22.18
C LYS A 557 -5.96 28.60 -20.66
N ILE A 558 -6.12 29.74 -19.99
CA ILE A 558 -6.50 29.84 -18.58
C ILE A 558 -7.97 29.44 -18.39
N GLU A 559 -8.89 29.92 -19.24
CA GLU A 559 -10.30 29.48 -19.26
C GLU A 559 -10.39 27.96 -19.45
N GLU A 560 -9.73 27.41 -20.47
CA GLU A 560 -9.66 25.96 -20.71
C GLU A 560 -9.03 25.15 -19.57
N LEU A 561 -8.11 25.73 -18.79
CA LEU A 561 -7.51 25.07 -17.62
C LEU A 561 -8.41 25.20 -16.38
N GLN A 562 -9.15 26.30 -16.26
CA GLN A 562 -10.14 26.53 -15.22
C GLN A 562 -11.34 25.59 -15.39
N ASP A 563 -11.83 25.41 -16.62
CA ASP A 563 -12.89 24.45 -16.96
C ASP A 563 -12.45 23.00 -16.67
N LYS A 564 -11.22 22.61 -17.03
CA LYS A 564 -10.65 21.29 -16.69
C LYS A 564 -10.45 21.14 -15.18
N TYR A 565 -10.18 22.22 -14.46
CA TYR A 565 -10.06 22.21 -12.99
C TYR A 565 -11.42 22.07 -12.30
N SER A 566 -12.48 22.73 -12.79
CA SER A 566 -13.84 22.48 -12.30
C SER A 566 -14.32 21.07 -12.64
N GLU A 567 -14.09 20.60 -13.87
CA GLU A 567 -14.43 19.22 -14.27
C GLU A 567 -13.69 18.18 -13.39
N ALA A 568 -12.38 18.36 -13.14
CA ALA A 568 -11.61 17.49 -12.25
C ALA A 568 -12.07 17.60 -10.78
N LYS A 569 -12.51 18.77 -10.33
CA LYS A 569 -13.08 18.99 -8.99
C LYS A 569 -14.44 18.30 -8.84
N ASP A 570 -15.27 18.32 -9.87
CA ASP A 570 -16.59 17.70 -9.87
C ASP A 570 -16.50 16.18 -10.06
N TYR A 571 -15.53 15.68 -10.83
CA TYR A 571 -15.11 14.28 -10.78
C TYR A 571 -14.59 13.88 -9.40
N LYS A 572 -13.87 14.75 -8.69
CA LYS A 572 -13.45 14.44 -7.32
C LYS A 572 -14.63 14.36 -6.36
N THR A 573 -15.54 15.34 -6.35
CA THR A 573 -16.69 15.33 -5.42
C THR A 573 -17.66 14.17 -5.71
N THR A 574 -17.88 13.83 -6.97
CA THR A 574 -18.65 12.62 -7.35
C THR A 574 -17.96 11.35 -6.87
N ASN A 575 -16.65 11.16 -7.15
CA ASN A 575 -15.89 10.02 -6.61
C ASN A 575 -15.91 9.97 -5.07
N ASP A 576 -15.76 11.10 -4.36
CA ASP A 576 -15.81 11.16 -2.90
C ASP A 576 -17.20 10.72 -2.37
N THR A 577 -18.30 11.11 -3.04
CA THR A 577 -19.66 10.65 -2.69
C THR A 577 -19.94 9.19 -3.05
N GLU A 578 -19.39 8.67 -4.15
CA GLU A 578 -19.44 7.23 -4.47
C GLU A 578 -18.66 6.42 -3.42
N VAL A 579 -17.46 6.86 -3.06
CA VAL A 579 -16.63 6.27 -1.99
C VAL A 579 -17.37 6.27 -0.65
N ASP A 580 -18.06 7.35 -0.27
CA ASP A 580 -18.88 7.37 0.94
C ASP A 580 -20.12 6.46 0.86
N SER A 581 -20.73 6.29 -0.32
CA SER A 581 -21.79 5.30 -0.52
C SER A 581 -21.27 3.86 -0.38
N LEU A 582 -20.05 3.59 -0.85
CA LEU A 582 -19.37 2.31 -0.72
C LEU A 582 -18.95 2.04 0.73
N LYS A 583 -18.46 3.03 1.48
CA LYS A 583 -18.20 2.92 2.93
C LYS A 583 -19.48 2.50 3.67
N ARG A 584 -20.60 3.19 3.45
CA ARG A 584 -21.90 2.84 4.07
C ARG A 584 -22.35 1.42 3.71
N ARG A 585 -22.12 0.97 2.47
CA ARG A 585 -22.43 -0.41 2.04
C ARG A 585 -21.50 -1.45 2.68
N ILE A 586 -20.24 -1.11 2.93
CA ILE A 586 -19.28 -1.96 3.67
C ILE A 586 -19.67 -2.02 5.15
N GLU A 587 -20.03 -0.90 5.76
CA GLU A 587 -20.56 -0.83 7.14
C GLU A 587 -21.84 -1.67 7.30
N GLU A 588 -22.78 -1.54 6.36
CA GLU A 588 -24.03 -2.33 6.34
C GLU A 588 -23.74 -3.84 6.16
N ALA A 589 -22.79 -4.22 5.30
CA ALA A 589 -22.37 -5.61 5.15
C ALA A 589 -21.64 -6.15 6.39
N LEU A 590 -20.85 -5.33 7.07
CA LEU A 590 -20.13 -5.67 8.31
C LEU A 590 -21.11 -5.84 9.48
N MET A 591 -22.14 -4.99 9.57
CA MET A 591 -23.24 -5.17 10.53
C MET A 591 -24.02 -6.46 10.25
N ARG A 592 -24.36 -6.76 8.99
CA ARG A 592 -24.96 -8.07 8.63
C ARG A 592 -24.07 -9.25 8.98
N SER A 593 -22.75 -9.15 8.79
CA SER A 593 -21.79 -10.20 9.20
C SER A 593 -21.90 -10.47 10.70
N LYS A 594 -21.87 -9.41 11.53
CA LYS A 594 -22.04 -9.50 12.99
C LYS A 594 -23.41 -10.04 13.42
N GLU A 595 -24.48 -9.71 12.69
CA GLU A 595 -25.81 -10.27 12.91
C GLU A 595 -25.85 -11.78 12.60
N TYR A 596 -25.16 -12.23 11.54
CA TYR A 596 -25.02 -13.66 11.24
C TYR A 596 -24.10 -14.39 12.22
N GLU A 597 -22.98 -13.80 12.62
CA GLU A 597 -22.07 -14.30 13.67
C GLU A 597 -22.83 -14.48 14.98
N SER A 598 -23.53 -13.44 15.45
CA SER A 598 -24.36 -13.51 16.66
C SER A 598 -25.51 -14.52 16.52
N ARG A 599 -26.09 -14.72 15.32
CA ARG A 599 -27.09 -15.77 15.11
C ARG A 599 -26.48 -17.17 15.12
N ILE A 600 -25.23 -17.34 14.68
CA ILE A 600 -24.47 -18.59 14.83
C ILE A 600 -24.23 -18.86 16.32
N ASP A 601 -23.74 -17.89 17.10
CA ASP A 601 -23.53 -18.04 18.55
C ASP A 601 -24.80 -18.54 19.27
N VAL A 602 -25.96 -17.91 18.98
CA VAL A 602 -27.24 -18.32 19.56
C VAL A 602 -27.66 -19.72 19.09
N LEU A 603 -27.41 -20.09 17.82
CA LEU A 603 -27.68 -21.44 17.33
C LEU A 603 -26.75 -22.49 17.95
N GLU A 604 -25.49 -22.15 18.23
CA GLU A 604 -24.57 -23.01 18.98
C GLU A 604 -25.00 -23.17 20.44
N GLU A 605 -25.56 -22.13 21.06
CA GLU A 605 -26.16 -22.23 22.40
C GLU A 605 -27.43 -23.10 22.39
N GLU A 606 -28.38 -22.86 21.47
CA GLU A 606 -29.59 -23.70 21.27
C GLU A 606 -29.21 -25.19 21.08
N LEU A 607 -28.13 -25.46 20.33
CA LEU A 607 -27.60 -26.79 20.06
C LEU A 607 -26.88 -27.38 21.30
N SER A 608 -26.16 -26.57 22.06
CA SER A 608 -25.50 -26.96 23.32
C SER A 608 -26.54 -27.32 24.40
N GLN A 609 -27.56 -26.49 24.59
CA GLN A 609 -28.71 -26.76 25.45
C GLN A 609 -29.43 -28.06 25.03
N SER A 610 -29.63 -28.25 23.72
CA SER A 610 -30.22 -29.48 23.16
C SER A 610 -29.36 -30.73 23.43
N ARG A 611 -28.02 -30.61 23.36
CA ARG A 611 -27.09 -31.68 23.76
C ARG A 611 -27.19 -31.99 25.26
N SER A 612 -27.30 -30.97 26.13
CA SER A 612 -27.47 -31.18 27.58
C SER A 612 -28.77 -31.91 27.90
N MET A 613 -29.91 -31.45 27.36
CA MET A 613 -31.21 -32.12 27.53
C MET A 613 -31.19 -33.57 27.03
N LEU A 614 -30.49 -33.86 25.92
CA LEU A 614 -30.32 -35.22 25.43
C LEU A 614 -29.44 -36.07 26.35
N GLN A 615 -28.36 -35.50 26.91
CA GLN A 615 -27.51 -36.18 27.87
C GLN A 615 -28.25 -36.48 29.19
N GLU A 616 -29.06 -35.54 29.68
CA GLU A 616 -29.93 -35.70 30.85
C GLU A 616 -30.95 -36.81 30.64
N ARG A 617 -31.74 -36.76 29.55
CA ARG A 617 -32.66 -37.84 29.17
C ARG A 617 -31.96 -39.19 28.99
N THR A 618 -30.70 -39.20 28.53
CA THR A 618 -29.89 -40.42 28.42
C THR A 618 -29.46 -40.95 29.79
N ARG A 619 -29.12 -40.07 30.75
CA ARG A 619 -28.85 -40.43 32.15
C ARG A 619 -30.11 -40.95 32.83
N GLU A 620 -31.25 -40.30 32.66
CA GLU A 620 -32.56 -40.73 33.16
C GLU A 620 -32.98 -42.09 32.58
N ALA A 621 -32.86 -42.29 31.27
CA ALA A 621 -33.08 -43.60 30.66
C ALA A 621 -32.06 -44.65 31.17
N GLY A 622 -30.86 -44.23 31.57
CA GLY A 622 -29.88 -45.07 32.26
C GLY A 622 -30.32 -45.49 33.66
N THR A 623 -30.76 -44.54 34.50
CA THR A 623 -31.24 -44.83 35.86
C THR A 623 -32.54 -45.63 35.85
N MET A 624 -33.47 -45.34 34.94
CA MET A 624 -34.68 -46.15 34.74
C MET A 624 -34.35 -47.58 34.34
N ARG A 625 -33.44 -47.80 33.37
CA ARG A 625 -32.99 -49.16 32.99
C ARG A 625 -32.33 -49.90 34.14
N LYS A 626 -31.50 -49.22 34.95
CA LYS A 626 -30.92 -49.81 36.15
C LYS A 626 -32.01 -50.21 37.16
N LEU A 627 -32.94 -49.30 37.48
CA LEU A 627 -34.03 -49.59 38.41
C LEU A 627 -34.91 -50.75 37.95
N VAL A 628 -35.24 -50.82 36.64
CA VAL A 628 -35.95 -51.98 36.07
C VAL A 628 -35.15 -53.26 36.28
N MET A 629 -33.87 -53.30 35.89
CA MET A 629 -32.98 -54.45 36.07
C MET A 629 -32.85 -54.86 37.55
N ASP A 630 -32.72 -53.91 38.47
CA ASP A 630 -32.67 -54.15 39.92
C ASP A 630 -34.01 -54.74 40.41
N THR A 631 -35.18 -54.29 39.90
CA THR A 631 -36.48 -54.91 40.23
C THR A 631 -36.69 -56.28 39.58
N GLU A 632 -36.18 -56.52 38.38
CA GLU A 632 -36.23 -57.82 37.71
C GLU A 632 -35.33 -58.83 38.42
N GLN A 633 -34.13 -58.43 38.83
CA GLN A 633 -33.24 -59.27 39.64
C GLN A 633 -33.89 -59.61 40.99
N ASN A 634 -34.52 -58.64 41.66
CA ASN A 634 -35.25 -58.88 42.92
C ASN A 634 -36.51 -59.75 42.73
N ARG A 635 -37.15 -59.74 41.56
CA ARG A 635 -38.23 -60.70 41.21
C ARG A 635 -37.67 -62.09 40.93
N ASN A 636 -36.55 -62.19 40.21
CA ASN A 636 -35.93 -63.47 39.88
C ASN A 636 -35.37 -64.18 41.12
N THR A 637 -34.74 -63.46 42.05
CA THR A 637 -34.37 -64.04 43.35
C THR A 637 -35.59 -64.45 44.17
N LYS A 638 -36.71 -63.71 44.08
CA LYS A 638 -37.96 -64.09 44.74
C LYS A 638 -38.63 -65.31 44.12
N ILE A 639 -38.53 -65.48 42.80
CA ILE A 639 -38.97 -66.68 42.08
C ILE A 639 -38.11 -67.86 42.52
N GLN A 640 -36.78 -67.74 42.52
CA GLN A 640 -35.86 -68.78 43.01
C GLN A 640 -36.10 -69.14 44.49
N GLU A 641 -36.42 -68.17 45.36
CA GLU A 641 -36.85 -68.42 46.73
C GLU A 641 -38.15 -69.23 46.84
N LEU A 642 -39.08 -69.08 45.89
CA LEU A 642 -40.36 -69.75 45.86
C LEU A 642 -40.25 -71.14 45.20
N GLU A 643 -39.44 -71.26 44.16
CA GLU A 643 -39.04 -72.53 43.53
C GLU A 643 -38.33 -73.42 44.56
N ALA A 644 -37.28 -72.92 45.24
CA ALA A 644 -36.58 -73.69 46.27
C ALA A 644 -37.47 -74.08 47.48
N LYS A 645 -38.53 -73.31 47.77
CA LYS A 645 -39.54 -73.67 48.78
C LYS A 645 -40.56 -74.69 48.27
N LEU A 646 -40.90 -74.64 46.99
CA LEU A 646 -41.75 -75.64 46.33
C LEU A 646 -41.01 -76.97 46.24
N ASP A 647 -39.74 -76.96 45.82
CA ASP A 647 -38.88 -78.13 45.76
C ASP A 647 -38.69 -78.76 47.15
N ALA A 648 -38.38 -77.95 48.18
CA ALA A 648 -38.28 -78.45 49.56
C ALA A 648 -39.62 -79.03 50.08
N ALA A 649 -40.77 -78.44 49.71
CA ALA A 649 -42.08 -78.97 50.06
C ALA A 649 -42.45 -80.23 49.26
N LEU A 650 -41.91 -80.40 48.04
CA LEU A 650 -42.02 -81.63 47.26
C LEU A 650 -41.10 -82.73 47.83
N GLU A 651 -39.90 -82.41 48.29
CA GLU A 651 -39.05 -83.34 49.05
C GLU A 651 -39.70 -83.76 50.38
N GLU A 652 -40.33 -82.83 51.12
CA GLU A 652 -41.12 -83.16 52.32
C GLU A 652 -42.35 -84.03 51.97
N LYS A 653 -43.05 -83.73 50.88
CA LYS A 653 -44.14 -84.58 50.37
C LYS A 653 -43.65 -85.98 50.01
N ASP A 654 -42.55 -86.12 49.28
CA ASP A 654 -42.09 -87.41 48.78
C ASP A 654 -41.40 -88.25 49.88
N THR A 655 -40.80 -87.61 50.89
CA THR A 655 -40.36 -88.29 52.12
C THR A 655 -41.53 -88.71 53.02
N THR A 656 -42.58 -87.90 53.15
CA THR A 656 -43.81 -88.29 53.85
C THR A 656 -44.63 -89.35 53.08
N GLU A 657 -44.64 -89.33 51.75
CA GLU A 657 -45.26 -90.35 50.91
C GLU A 657 -44.46 -91.66 50.94
N SER A 658 -43.13 -91.62 50.89
CA SER A 658 -42.30 -92.83 51.02
C SER A 658 -42.44 -93.48 52.41
N THR A 659 -42.43 -92.70 53.50
CA THR A 659 -42.70 -93.22 54.85
C THR A 659 -44.14 -93.70 55.03
N SER A 660 -45.12 -93.05 54.41
CA SER A 660 -46.50 -93.55 54.33
C SER A 660 -46.57 -94.90 53.61
N THR A 661 -45.95 -95.05 52.43
CA THR A 661 -45.93 -96.35 51.73
C THR A 661 -45.13 -97.42 52.48
N ILE A 662 -44.14 -97.06 53.31
CA ILE A 662 -43.46 -98.01 54.21
C ILE A 662 -44.41 -98.50 55.30
N THR A 663 -45.06 -97.60 56.05
CA THR A 663 -46.01 -97.97 57.11
C THR A 663 -47.26 -98.70 56.58
N VAL A 664 -47.69 -98.41 55.35
CA VAL A 664 -48.71 -99.20 54.63
C VAL A 664 -48.21 -100.61 54.31
N ARG A 665 -46.95 -100.79 53.86
CA ARG A 665 -46.37 -102.14 53.65
C ARG A 665 -46.18 -102.90 54.97
N GLU A 666 -45.85 -102.23 56.06
CA GLU A 666 -45.69 -102.83 57.39
C GLU A 666 -47.04 -103.27 57.99
N SER A 667 -48.05 -102.40 57.93
CA SER A 667 -49.41 -102.76 58.34
C SER A 667 -50.02 -103.85 57.44
N GLN A 668 -49.72 -103.89 56.14
CA GLN A 668 -50.06 -105.01 55.26
C GLN A 668 -49.38 -106.32 55.72
N LYS A 669 -48.08 -106.32 56.01
CA LYS A 669 -47.38 -107.50 56.57
C LYS A 669 -48.01 -107.97 57.88
N LEU A 670 -48.35 -107.04 58.78
CA LEU A 670 -49.02 -107.37 60.05
C LEU A 670 -50.42 -107.96 59.82
N ILE A 671 -51.18 -107.43 58.84
CA ILE A 671 -52.48 -107.99 58.44
C ILE A 671 -52.30 -109.39 57.83
N GLU A 672 -51.26 -109.65 57.05
CA GLU A 672 -50.95 -110.99 56.52
C GLU A 672 -50.49 -111.96 57.60
N GLU A 673 -49.70 -111.53 58.57
CA GLU A 673 -49.30 -112.31 59.74
C GLU A 673 -50.52 -112.65 60.61
N LEU A 674 -51.41 -111.69 60.86
CA LEU A 674 -52.66 -111.90 61.57
C LEU A 674 -53.61 -112.81 60.77
N ARG A 675 -53.69 -112.69 59.44
CA ARG A 675 -54.44 -113.63 58.58
C ARG A 675 -53.84 -115.03 58.61
N LEU A 676 -52.51 -115.17 58.67
CA LEU A 676 -51.84 -116.46 58.77
C LEU A 676 -52.10 -117.09 60.15
N LYS A 677 -51.96 -116.32 61.24
CA LYS A 677 -52.35 -116.72 62.59
C LYS A 677 -53.83 -117.11 62.68
N LEU A 678 -54.72 -116.39 62.01
CA LEU A 678 -56.16 -116.71 61.98
C LEU A 678 -56.45 -117.94 61.11
N ARG A 679 -55.70 -118.18 60.02
CA ARG A 679 -55.73 -119.45 59.27
C ARG A 679 -55.23 -120.62 60.10
N THR A 680 -54.12 -120.49 60.83
CA THR A 680 -53.63 -121.57 61.70
C THR A 680 -54.65 -121.83 62.81
N LEU A 681 -55.14 -120.79 63.50
CA LEU A 681 -56.16 -120.93 64.53
C LEU A 681 -57.47 -121.54 64.00
N ASN A 682 -57.90 -121.20 62.77
CA ASN A 682 -59.04 -121.85 62.12
C ASN A 682 -58.74 -123.32 61.80
N SER A 683 -57.53 -123.65 61.34
CA SER A 683 -57.13 -125.04 61.08
C SER A 683 -56.97 -125.87 62.36
N ASP A 684 -56.56 -125.24 63.46
CA ASP A 684 -56.53 -125.83 64.80
C ASP A 684 -57.96 -126.02 65.32
N CYS A 685 -58.84 -125.04 65.16
CA CYS A 685 -60.27 -125.15 65.46
C CYS A 685 -60.97 -126.22 64.61
N ASP A 686 -60.64 -126.36 63.32
CA ASP A 686 -61.22 -127.38 62.45
C ASP A 686 -60.60 -128.77 62.70
N ARG A 687 -59.35 -128.84 63.15
CA ARG A 687 -58.78 -130.07 63.73
C ARG A 687 -59.52 -130.43 65.02
N LEU A 688 -59.66 -129.50 65.97
CA LEU A 688 -60.41 -129.70 67.22
C LEU A 688 -61.90 -130.01 66.99
N LYS A 689 -62.54 -129.50 65.93
CA LYS A 689 -63.89 -129.92 65.52
C LYS A 689 -63.90 -131.34 64.97
N LYS A 690 -62.89 -131.75 64.18
CA LYS A 690 -62.76 -133.14 63.71
C LYS A 690 -62.46 -134.07 64.88
N ASP A 691 -61.61 -133.67 65.82
CA ASP A 691 -61.29 -134.43 67.02
C ASP A 691 -62.52 -134.52 67.93
N ASN A 692 -63.27 -133.44 68.12
CA ASN A 692 -64.57 -133.48 68.82
C ASN A 692 -65.61 -134.32 68.06
N ALA A 693 -65.64 -134.32 66.72
CA ALA A 693 -66.54 -135.18 65.95
C ALA A 693 -66.12 -136.67 66.03
N ASN A 694 -64.82 -136.95 66.08
CA ASN A 694 -64.26 -138.28 66.32
C ASN A 694 -64.52 -138.75 67.75
N LEU A 695 -64.43 -137.85 68.75
CA LEU A 695 -64.78 -138.11 70.14
C LEU A 695 -66.30 -138.25 70.34
N GLU A 696 -67.13 -137.51 69.61
CA GLU A 696 -68.58 -137.69 69.57
C GLU A 696 -68.96 -139.02 68.90
N ALA A 697 -68.30 -139.38 67.79
CA ALA A 697 -68.47 -140.68 67.16
C ALA A 697 -68.04 -141.81 68.12
N SER A 698 -66.92 -141.62 68.83
CA SER A 698 -66.46 -142.54 69.89
C SER A 698 -67.44 -142.63 71.06
N LEU A 699 -68.04 -141.51 71.49
CA LEU A 699 -69.09 -141.47 72.52
C LEU A 699 -70.35 -142.20 72.07
N LYS A 700 -70.76 -142.01 70.80
CA LYS A 700 -71.90 -142.69 70.18
C LYS A 700 -71.64 -144.19 69.98
N SER A 701 -70.40 -144.61 69.70
CA SER A 701 -70.01 -146.03 69.64
C SER A 701 -69.67 -146.64 71.00
N SER A 702 -69.49 -145.85 72.06
CA SER A 702 -69.11 -146.31 73.41
C SER A 702 -70.28 -146.36 74.40
N GLN A 703 -71.53 -146.13 73.97
CA GLN A 703 -72.70 -146.30 74.86
C GLN A 703 -73.03 -147.77 75.21
N THR A 704 -72.28 -148.75 74.67
CA THR A 704 -72.34 -150.17 75.05
C THR A 704 -71.14 -150.61 75.91
N LYS A 705 -71.11 -150.10 77.17
CA LYS A 705 -70.57 -150.66 78.44
C LYS A 705 -69.60 -151.89 78.42
N PRO A 706 -68.69 -152.06 79.43
CA PRO A 706 -68.08 -151.07 80.35
C PRO A 706 -66.60 -151.33 80.80
N LYS A 707 -66.05 -150.41 81.63
CA LYS A 707 -64.93 -150.51 82.64
C LYS A 707 -63.49 -150.04 82.32
N GLN A 708 -62.99 -149.19 83.24
CA GLN A 708 -61.64 -149.09 83.87
C GLN A 708 -60.40 -148.44 83.16
N ALA A 709 -59.97 -147.30 83.76
CA ALA A 709 -58.62 -146.99 84.32
C ALA A 709 -57.48 -146.25 83.53
N THR A 710 -56.92 -145.23 84.22
CA THR A 710 -55.50 -144.74 84.33
C THR A 710 -54.70 -144.00 83.20
N ASP A 711 -54.35 -142.73 83.50
CA ASP A 711 -52.99 -142.08 83.59
C ASP A 711 -52.09 -141.63 82.38
N VAL A 712 -51.80 -140.29 82.33
CA VAL A 712 -50.58 -139.39 82.05
C VAL A 712 -49.28 -139.90 81.31
N PRO A 713 -48.15 -139.13 81.03
CA PRO A 713 -47.79 -137.66 80.98
C PRO A 713 -46.75 -137.09 79.90
N THR A 714 -46.70 -135.74 79.69
CA THR A 714 -45.58 -134.70 79.66
C THR A 714 -44.22 -134.74 78.83
N SER A 715 -43.60 -133.54 78.56
CA SER A 715 -42.14 -133.10 78.34
C SER A 715 -41.77 -132.39 76.97
N LEU A 716 -40.67 -131.63 76.64
CA LEU A 716 -39.38 -131.12 77.25
C LEU A 716 -38.81 -129.78 76.55
N THR A 717 -37.52 -129.36 76.66
CA THR A 717 -36.95 -127.98 76.39
C THR A 717 -35.40 -127.83 76.01
N ALA A 718 -34.86 -126.59 75.75
CA ALA A 718 -33.54 -125.97 76.22
C ALA A 718 -32.26 -125.64 75.31
N PHE A 719 -31.29 -124.86 75.91
CA PHE A 719 -29.86 -124.46 75.56
C PHE A 719 -29.54 -123.26 74.58
N GLY A 720 -28.37 -122.55 74.49
CA GLY A 720 -26.98 -122.53 75.11
C GLY A 720 -26.09 -121.27 74.70
N ASN A 721 -24.79 -121.08 75.11
CA ASN A 721 -23.97 -119.81 74.93
C ASN A 721 -22.38 -119.91 75.03
N ASP A 722 -21.55 -118.93 74.51
CA ASP A 722 -20.15 -118.47 74.95
C ASP A 722 -19.18 -117.83 73.87
N ARG A 723 -18.48 -116.67 74.16
CA ARG A 723 -17.18 -116.13 73.58
C ARG A 723 -16.98 -114.58 73.77
N ASP A 724 -15.88 -114.06 74.37
CA ASP A 724 -15.65 -112.57 74.44
C ASP A 724 -14.21 -111.95 74.40
N ASP A 725 -13.15 -112.51 75.01
CA ASP A 725 -11.94 -111.71 75.40
C ASP A 725 -11.16 -110.97 74.28
N ASP A 726 -10.87 -111.61 73.14
CA ASP A 726 -9.96 -111.09 72.08
C ASP A 726 -10.44 -109.78 71.43
N TYR A 727 -11.73 -109.45 71.53
CA TYR A 727 -12.31 -108.26 70.91
C TYR A 727 -11.90 -106.97 71.63
N THR A 728 -11.70 -107.05 72.94
CA THR A 728 -11.43 -105.89 73.81
C THR A 728 -10.08 -105.22 73.49
N GLN A 729 -9.02 -106.03 73.34
CA GLN A 729 -7.66 -105.52 73.19
C GLN A 729 -7.47 -104.80 71.85
N LYS A 730 -8.01 -105.36 70.75
CA LYS A 730 -8.02 -104.74 69.42
C LYS A 730 -8.74 -103.39 69.41
N MET A 731 -9.84 -103.26 70.16
CA MET A 731 -10.54 -101.99 70.33
C MET A 731 -9.67 -100.94 71.04
N THR A 732 -8.90 -101.32 72.08
CA THR A 732 -8.03 -100.35 72.78
C THR A 732 -6.90 -99.78 71.91
N ASP A 733 -6.29 -100.59 71.04
CA ASP A 733 -5.23 -100.11 70.14
C ASP A 733 -5.76 -99.29 68.96
N ALA A 734 -6.97 -99.61 68.45
CA ALA A 734 -7.67 -98.75 67.50
C ALA A 734 -7.98 -97.37 68.09
N LEU A 735 -8.40 -97.32 69.36
CA LEU A 735 -8.62 -96.07 70.09
C LEU A 735 -7.31 -95.29 70.33
N ARG A 736 -6.19 -95.96 70.65
CA ARG A 736 -4.86 -95.30 70.73
C ARG A 736 -4.40 -94.72 69.40
N ALA A 737 -4.62 -95.43 68.30
CA ALA A 737 -4.28 -94.94 66.96
C ALA A 737 -5.11 -93.69 66.59
N SER A 738 -6.42 -93.74 66.84
CA SER A 738 -7.33 -92.59 66.64
C SER A 738 -6.96 -91.40 67.53
N LEU A 739 -6.61 -91.63 68.80
CA LEU A 739 -6.14 -90.58 69.71
C LEU A 739 -4.87 -89.90 69.17
N LYS A 740 -3.88 -90.70 68.75
CA LYS A 740 -2.61 -90.20 68.19
C LYS A 740 -2.81 -89.44 66.87
N GLU A 741 -3.76 -89.85 66.03
CA GLU A 741 -4.10 -89.09 64.83
C GLU A 741 -4.76 -87.75 65.19
N ASN A 742 -5.68 -87.75 66.18
CA ASN A 742 -6.31 -86.53 66.67
C ASN A 742 -5.31 -85.57 67.35
N GLU A 743 -4.31 -86.07 68.09
CA GLU A 743 -3.19 -85.24 68.57
C GLU A 743 -2.39 -84.61 67.42
N GLN A 744 -2.14 -85.35 66.34
CA GLN A 744 -1.46 -84.80 65.16
C GLN A 744 -2.33 -83.77 64.42
N ARG A 745 -3.65 -83.99 64.34
CA ARG A 745 -4.61 -83.00 63.81
C ARG A 745 -4.61 -81.74 64.69
N LEU A 746 -4.61 -81.89 66.02
CA LEU A 746 -4.54 -80.77 66.97
C LEU A 746 -3.25 -79.95 66.81
N ARG A 747 -2.08 -80.61 66.72
CA ARG A 747 -0.80 -79.94 66.47
C ARG A 747 -0.78 -79.19 65.13
N LYS A 748 -1.36 -79.77 64.07
CA LYS A 748 -1.53 -79.09 62.77
C LYS A 748 -2.43 -77.87 62.90
N PHE A 749 -3.55 -77.94 63.64
CA PHE A 749 -4.39 -76.78 63.90
C PHE A 749 -3.69 -75.71 64.74
N GLU A 750 -2.90 -76.08 65.75
CA GLU A 750 -2.06 -75.12 66.49
C GLU A 750 -1.02 -74.44 65.59
N GLU A 751 -0.36 -75.18 64.70
CA GLU A 751 0.63 -74.65 63.78
C GLU A 751 0.00 -73.72 62.74
N ILE A 752 -1.13 -74.12 62.14
CA ILE A 752 -1.94 -73.29 61.27
C ILE A 752 -2.39 -72.02 62.01
N ASN A 753 -2.84 -72.11 63.26
CA ASN A 753 -3.28 -70.96 64.05
C ASN A 753 -2.10 -70.02 64.38
N LYS A 754 -0.91 -70.55 64.71
CA LYS A 754 0.33 -69.77 64.89
C LYS A 754 0.75 -69.06 63.59
N VAL A 755 0.57 -69.70 62.42
CA VAL A 755 0.80 -69.06 61.10
C VAL A 755 -0.26 -68.00 60.81
N LEU A 756 -1.54 -68.25 61.11
CA LEU A 756 -2.63 -67.30 60.94
C LEU A 756 -2.43 -66.06 61.82
N GLN A 757 -2.02 -66.26 63.08
CA GLN A 757 -1.71 -65.18 64.03
C GLN A 757 -0.52 -64.34 63.57
N ARG A 758 0.54 -64.95 63.02
CA ARG A 758 1.66 -64.23 62.38
C ARG A 758 1.20 -63.42 61.17
N SER A 759 0.47 -64.05 60.23
CA SER A 759 -0.07 -63.36 59.05
C SER A 759 -1.05 -62.23 59.40
N SER A 760 -1.83 -62.39 60.47
CA SER A 760 -2.73 -61.36 60.99
C SER A 760 -1.94 -60.18 61.58
N ASN A 761 -0.90 -60.43 62.38
CA ASN A 761 -0.01 -59.40 62.90
C ASN A 761 0.76 -58.67 61.79
N ASP A 762 1.26 -59.39 60.77
CA ASP A 762 1.90 -58.78 59.60
C ASP A 762 0.93 -57.91 58.80
N ASN A 763 -0.33 -58.32 58.66
CA ASN A 763 -1.36 -57.52 58.02
C ASN A 763 -1.75 -56.30 58.87
N ALA A 764 -1.81 -56.42 60.20
CA ALA A 764 -1.98 -55.29 61.11
C ALA A 764 -0.80 -54.29 61.01
N GLN A 765 0.45 -54.77 60.93
CA GLN A 765 1.61 -53.93 60.68
C GLN A 765 1.57 -53.25 59.31
N LYS A 766 1.15 -53.96 58.24
CA LYS A 766 0.93 -53.36 56.91
C LYS A 766 -0.15 -52.28 56.97
N LEU A 767 -1.26 -52.50 57.67
CA LEU A 767 -2.32 -51.51 57.90
C LEU A 767 -1.81 -50.30 58.69
N VAL A 768 -1.01 -50.48 59.74
CA VAL A 768 -0.39 -49.36 60.47
C VAL A 768 0.60 -48.59 59.60
N ARG A 769 1.40 -49.27 58.75
CA ARG A 769 2.29 -48.61 57.77
C ARG A 769 1.49 -47.86 56.70
N MET A 770 0.40 -48.43 56.19
CA MET A 770 -0.54 -47.76 55.27
C MET A 770 -1.18 -46.54 55.92
N ASN A 771 -1.70 -46.66 57.15
CA ASN A 771 -2.35 -45.56 57.86
C ASN A 771 -1.36 -44.43 58.20
N LYS A 772 -0.09 -44.76 58.52
CA LYS A 772 0.99 -43.76 58.61
C LYS A 772 1.28 -43.07 57.27
N LYS A 773 1.37 -43.81 56.17
CA LYS A 773 1.52 -43.23 54.81
C LYS A 773 0.33 -42.36 54.43
N TYR A 774 -0.89 -42.80 54.72
CA TYR A 774 -2.13 -42.05 54.48
C TYR A 774 -2.16 -40.76 55.28
N LYS A 775 -1.83 -40.79 56.59
CA LYS A 775 -1.71 -39.57 57.42
C LYS A 775 -0.64 -38.61 56.90
N LEU A 776 0.52 -39.10 56.46
CA LEU A 776 1.55 -38.29 55.81
C LEU A 776 1.04 -37.67 54.50
N LEU A 777 0.34 -38.43 53.67
CA LEU A 777 -0.24 -37.95 52.42
C LEU A 777 -1.34 -36.91 52.67
N THR A 778 -2.22 -37.12 53.67
CA THR A 778 -3.22 -36.13 54.11
C THR A 778 -2.55 -34.88 54.68
N GLN A 779 -1.44 -35.00 55.41
CA GLN A 779 -0.65 -33.84 55.86
C GLN A 779 -0.05 -33.08 54.67
N GLN A 780 0.57 -33.76 53.71
CA GLN A 780 1.09 -33.13 52.49
C GLN A 780 -0.02 -32.47 51.66
N TYR A 781 -1.17 -33.12 51.50
CA TYR A 781 -2.34 -32.54 50.81
C TYR A 781 -2.91 -31.33 51.56
N LYS A 782 -2.90 -31.35 52.91
CA LYS A 782 -3.29 -30.21 53.74
C LYS A 782 -2.27 -29.06 53.63
N ILE A 783 -0.97 -29.35 53.50
CA ILE A 783 0.09 -28.37 53.29
C ILE A 783 -0.02 -27.72 51.89
N LEU A 784 -0.24 -28.52 50.84
CA LEU A 784 -0.55 -28.02 49.49
C LEU A 784 -1.81 -27.14 49.51
N ARG A 785 -2.88 -27.59 50.18
CA ARG A 785 -4.11 -26.80 50.32
C ARG A 785 -3.91 -25.52 51.11
N SER A 786 -3.03 -25.48 52.12
CA SER A 786 -2.74 -24.23 52.85
C SER A 786 -1.85 -23.26 52.07
N SER A 787 -0.88 -23.76 51.30
CA SER A 787 -0.05 -22.92 50.41
C SER A 787 -0.84 -22.39 49.21
N ALA A 788 -1.80 -23.16 48.70
CA ALA A 788 -2.79 -22.70 47.71
C ALA A 788 -3.90 -21.78 48.30
N ALA A 789 -3.97 -21.60 49.63
CA ALA A 789 -4.99 -20.78 50.30
C ALA A 789 -4.44 -19.48 50.91
N SER A 790 -3.15 -19.17 50.71
CA SER A 790 -2.53 -17.90 51.12
C SER A 790 -2.38 -16.89 49.96
N GLY A 791 -3.15 -17.05 48.88
CA GLY A 791 -3.22 -16.17 47.71
C GLY A 791 -4.65 -15.66 47.47
N GLU A 792 -4.93 -14.47 48.01
CA GLU A 792 -6.08 -13.57 47.82
C GLU A 792 -7.48 -14.08 47.35
N LYS A 793 -8.43 -13.95 48.30
CA LYS A 793 -9.76 -13.29 48.15
C LYS A 793 -10.70 -13.71 47.00
N VAL A 794 -11.86 -14.28 47.36
CA VAL A 794 -13.18 -13.59 47.27
C VAL A 794 -14.27 -14.37 48.05
N SER A 795 -15.35 -13.66 48.42
CA SER A 795 -16.61 -14.16 49.03
C SER A 795 -17.38 -15.18 48.14
N SER A 796 -18.29 -16.03 48.61
CA SER A 796 -18.75 -16.37 49.98
C SER A 796 -19.73 -17.57 49.97
N TYR A 797 -20.10 -18.05 51.17
CA TYR A 797 -21.27 -18.87 51.52
C TYR A 797 -21.42 -20.37 51.11
N SER A 798 -21.63 -21.17 52.17
CA SER A 798 -22.54 -22.33 52.30
C SER A 798 -22.06 -23.78 52.13
N ALA A 799 -22.27 -24.53 53.22
CA ALA A 799 -22.74 -25.93 53.35
C ALA A 799 -22.00 -27.12 52.69
N SER A 800 -21.25 -27.86 53.53
CA SER A 800 -21.08 -29.33 53.51
C SER A 800 -22.41 -30.10 53.77
N PRO A 801 -22.46 -31.46 53.73
CA PRO A 801 -21.55 -32.46 53.13
C PRO A 801 -22.27 -33.49 52.20
N GLY A 802 -21.51 -34.32 51.45
CA GLY A 802 -22.08 -35.47 50.72
C GLY A 802 -21.04 -36.41 50.10
N ASP A 803 -21.14 -37.69 50.42
CA ASP A 803 -20.15 -38.77 50.27
C ASP A 803 -19.73 -39.27 48.85
N THR A 804 -18.49 -39.77 48.84
CA THR A 804 -17.95 -40.98 48.16
C THR A 804 -17.96 -41.22 46.63
N ASP A 805 -16.71 -41.35 46.17
CA ASP A 805 -16.15 -42.41 45.30
C ASP A 805 -16.12 -42.22 43.77
N MET A 806 -14.95 -42.56 43.21
CA MET A 806 -14.58 -42.45 41.79
C MET A 806 -13.92 -43.76 41.37
N SER A 807 -14.70 -44.66 40.79
CA SER A 807 -14.17 -45.86 40.15
C SER A 807 -13.58 -45.51 38.78
N SER A 808 -12.30 -45.83 38.57
CA SER A 808 -11.69 -45.84 37.22
C SER A 808 -10.99 -47.17 36.95
N GLY A 809 -11.12 -47.66 35.71
CA GLY A 809 -10.27 -48.73 35.18
C GLY A 809 -8.85 -48.21 34.92
N ARG A 810 -7.79 -49.02 35.03
CA ARG A 810 -7.37 -50.03 34.02
C ARG A 810 -7.17 -49.41 32.62
N ARG A 811 -6.05 -49.53 31.91
CA ARG A 811 -4.92 -50.50 31.91
C ARG A 811 -3.61 -49.82 31.38
N GLU A 812 -2.37 -50.34 31.43
CA GLU A 812 -1.60 -51.25 32.31
C GLU A 812 -0.09 -51.22 31.87
N SER A 813 0.87 -51.18 32.82
CA SER A 813 2.23 -51.78 32.75
C SER A 813 3.45 -51.10 32.02
N ILE A 814 4.65 -51.70 32.27
CA ILE A 814 6.03 -51.43 31.74
C ILE A 814 6.70 -50.18 32.37
N ALA A 815 7.61 -50.27 33.37
CA ALA A 815 9.00 -50.82 33.45
C ALA A 815 10.07 -49.85 32.86
N SER A 816 11.33 -49.73 33.35
CA SER A 816 12.15 -50.53 34.30
C SER A 816 13.32 -49.73 34.94
N SER A 817 13.88 -50.22 36.06
CA SER A 817 15.19 -49.85 36.70
C SER A 817 15.32 -48.40 37.25
N ILE A 818 15.79 -48.10 38.47
CA ILE A 818 16.74 -48.71 39.43
C ILE A 818 18.22 -48.54 38.99
N GLU A 819 18.90 -47.51 39.51
CA GLU A 819 19.95 -47.64 40.55
C GLU A 819 20.31 -46.25 41.16
N ALA A 820 20.98 -46.25 42.33
CA ALA A 820 21.48 -45.08 43.08
C ALA A 820 22.42 -45.59 44.22
N PRO A 821 23.17 -44.75 44.97
CA PRO A 821 23.51 -43.33 44.80
C PRO A 821 25.04 -43.03 44.85
N THR A 822 25.48 -41.79 44.59
CA THR A 822 26.67 -41.19 45.26
C THR A 822 26.78 -39.67 45.04
N VAL A 823 27.43 -38.99 45.99
CA VAL A 823 27.65 -37.52 46.15
C VAL A 823 28.93 -37.38 47.03
N PRO A 824 29.78 -36.33 46.96
CA PRO A 824 29.66 -35.01 46.29
C PRO A 824 30.86 -34.57 45.39
N THR A 825 30.70 -33.38 44.79
CA THR A 825 31.64 -32.23 44.69
C THR A 825 31.85 -31.64 43.28
N GLY A 826 31.90 -30.31 43.21
CA GLY A 826 32.60 -29.54 42.16
C GLY A 826 31.97 -29.47 40.76
N THR A 827 31.10 -28.47 40.52
CA THR A 827 31.26 -27.40 39.48
C THR A 827 29.90 -26.77 39.14
N GLN A 828 29.53 -25.66 39.79
CA GLN A 828 28.31 -24.91 39.47
C GLN A 828 28.55 -23.90 38.33
N HIS A 829 28.38 -24.31 37.07
CA HIS A 829 28.32 -23.37 35.93
C HIS A 829 27.27 -23.71 34.84
N GLY A 830 26.57 -24.85 34.91
CA GLY A 830 25.65 -25.29 33.83
C GLY A 830 24.17 -24.88 33.96
N ASP A 831 23.63 -24.71 35.17
CA ASP A 831 22.18 -24.54 35.35
C ASP A 831 21.67 -23.13 35.06
N LYS A 832 22.41 -22.08 35.46
CA LYS A 832 21.96 -20.69 35.28
C LYS A 832 21.72 -20.34 33.81
N ASP A 833 22.47 -20.94 32.89
CA ASP A 833 22.30 -20.67 31.46
C ASP A 833 21.16 -21.51 30.85
N LYS A 834 20.77 -22.64 31.46
CA LYS A 834 19.49 -23.32 31.16
C LYS A 834 18.29 -22.53 31.69
N GLU A 835 18.38 -21.97 32.89
CA GLU A 835 17.34 -21.11 33.47
C GLU A 835 17.14 -19.86 32.62
N LYS A 836 18.23 -19.15 32.27
CA LYS A 836 18.20 -18.03 31.30
C LYS A 836 17.64 -18.47 29.95
N SER A 837 18.13 -19.56 29.36
CA SER A 837 17.66 -20.05 28.06
C SER A 837 16.16 -20.38 28.08
N THR A 838 15.65 -20.93 29.18
CA THR A 838 14.22 -21.19 29.38
C THR A 838 13.42 -19.89 29.52
N TYR A 839 13.93 -18.91 30.26
CA TYR A 839 13.31 -17.59 30.38
C TYR A 839 13.28 -16.85 29.02
N ILE A 840 14.42 -16.80 28.30
CA ILE A 840 14.55 -16.23 26.96
C ILE A 840 13.58 -16.90 25.99
N LYS A 841 13.50 -18.24 26.01
CA LYS A 841 12.58 -19.01 25.17
C LYS A 841 11.10 -18.70 25.45
N ASN A 842 10.74 -18.52 26.73
CA ASN A 842 9.37 -18.17 27.11
C ASN A 842 9.01 -16.71 26.74
N VAL A 843 9.95 -15.76 26.90
CA VAL A 843 9.77 -14.35 26.47
C VAL A 843 9.67 -14.26 24.94
N LEU A 844 10.50 -15.01 24.21
CA LEU A 844 10.43 -15.11 22.74
C LEU A 844 9.08 -15.65 22.26
N PHE A 845 8.57 -16.73 22.88
CA PHE A 845 7.26 -17.24 22.51
C PHE A 845 6.14 -16.25 22.84
N GLY A 846 6.13 -15.63 24.03
CA GLY A 846 5.14 -14.60 24.38
C GLY A 846 5.15 -13.41 23.42
N PHE A 847 6.32 -12.95 22.98
CA PHE A 847 6.48 -11.89 21.97
C PHE A 847 5.94 -12.30 20.59
N LEU A 848 6.16 -13.56 20.19
CA LEU A 848 5.65 -14.07 18.91
C LEU A 848 4.13 -14.30 18.94
N GLU A 849 3.61 -14.83 20.04
CA GLU A 849 2.20 -15.21 20.24
C GLU A 849 1.29 -13.99 20.44
N HIS A 850 1.66 -13.04 21.31
CA HIS A 850 0.84 -11.87 21.60
C HIS A 850 1.22 -10.67 20.72
N ARG A 851 0.75 -10.67 19.46
CA ARG A 851 1.05 -9.62 18.47
C ARG A 851 0.79 -8.20 18.99
N ASP A 852 -0.30 -8.01 19.72
CA ASP A 852 -0.74 -6.70 20.24
C ASP A 852 0.10 -6.20 21.44
N GLN A 853 0.90 -7.07 22.06
CA GLN A 853 1.78 -6.72 23.19
C GLN A 853 3.25 -6.54 22.77
N ARG A 854 3.56 -6.69 21.47
CA ARG A 854 4.94 -6.60 20.96
C ARG A 854 5.61 -5.28 21.30
N GLU A 855 4.91 -4.14 21.21
CA GLU A 855 5.49 -2.84 21.57
C GLU A 855 5.88 -2.73 23.05
N MET A 856 5.15 -3.38 23.97
CA MET A 856 5.50 -3.43 25.40
C MET A 856 6.63 -4.42 25.70
N LEU A 857 6.75 -5.49 24.90
CA LEU A 857 7.77 -6.53 25.07
C LEU A 857 9.06 -6.24 24.29
N LEU A 858 9.04 -5.32 23.32
CA LEU A 858 10.20 -4.94 22.50
C LEU A 858 11.39 -4.40 23.33
N PRO A 859 11.21 -3.51 24.34
CA PRO A 859 12.32 -3.07 25.19
C PRO A 859 12.91 -4.20 26.03
N VAL A 860 12.08 -5.17 26.45
CA VAL A 860 12.52 -6.36 27.18
C VAL A 860 13.35 -7.25 26.25
N MET A 861 12.85 -7.53 25.05
CA MET A 861 13.56 -8.27 24.00
C MET A 861 14.91 -7.64 23.64
N LYS A 862 14.95 -6.32 23.45
CA LYS A 862 16.16 -5.54 23.19
C LYS A 862 17.20 -5.73 24.29
N ALA A 863 16.80 -5.62 25.55
CA ALA A 863 17.67 -5.83 26.72
C ALA A 863 18.08 -7.30 26.92
N LEU A 864 17.27 -8.27 26.48
CA LEU A 864 17.52 -9.70 26.65
C LEU A 864 18.43 -10.31 25.57
N LEU A 865 18.40 -9.74 24.37
CA LEU A 865 19.20 -10.16 23.21
C LEU A 865 20.40 -9.25 22.93
N GLY A 866 20.44 -8.04 23.49
CA GLY A 866 21.50 -7.06 23.25
C GLY A 866 21.42 -6.44 21.85
N LEU A 867 20.21 -6.10 21.39
CA LEU A 867 20.01 -5.52 20.06
C LEU A 867 20.36 -4.01 20.04
N ASP A 868 21.21 -3.61 19.11
CA ASP A 868 21.49 -2.20 18.82
C ASP A 868 20.32 -1.53 18.07
N ASP A 869 20.27 -0.20 18.07
CA ASP A 869 19.19 0.61 17.46
C ASP A 869 18.98 0.36 15.94
N GLU A 870 19.97 -0.18 15.24
CA GLU A 870 19.81 -0.62 13.86
C GLU A 870 19.17 -2.01 13.74
N ASP A 871 19.53 -2.92 14.64
CA ASP A 871 19.04 -4.29 14.61
C ASP A 871 17.62 -4.39 15.17
N GLU A 872 17.23 -3.49 16.08
CA GLU A 872 15.83 -3.25 16.42
C GLU A 872 15.01 -2.80 15.19
N LYS A 873 15.55 -1.90 14.35
CA LYS A 873 14.88 -1.46 13.12
C LYS A 873 14.74 -2.59 12.11
N LYS A 874 15.82 -3.36 11.85
CA LYS A 874 15.80 -4.54 10.97
C LYS A 874 14.82 -5.60 11.49
N PHE A 875 14.80 -5.84 12.80
CA PHE A 875 13.88 -6.78 13.46
C PHE A 875 12.41 -6.33 13.31
N MET A 876 12.11 -5.04 13.51
CA MET A 876 10.77 -4.48 13.32
C MET A 876 10.35 -4.38 11.84
N GLU A 877 11.29 -4.26 10.91
CA GLU A 877 11.04 -4.32 9.46
C GLU A 877 10.74 -5.75 9.00
N LEU A 878 11.40 -6.76 9.58
CA LEU A 878 11.13 -8.19 9.38
C LEU A 878 9.85 -8.70 10.10
N LEU A 879 9.19 -7.86 10.91
CA LEU A 879 7.97 -8.21 11.67
C LEU A 879 6.68 -7.59 11.09
N LYS A 880 6.79 -6.82 10.00
CA LYS A 880 5.68 -6.23 9.23
C LYS A 880 5.22 -7.18 8.12
#